data_AF-A0A356LKI6-F1
#
_entry.id   AF-A0A356LKI6-F1
#
_cell.length_a   1.000
_cell.length_b   1.000
_cell.length_c   1.000
_cell.angle_alpha   90.00
_cell.angle_beta   90.00
_cell.angle_gamma   90.00
#
_symmetry.space_group_name_H-M   'P 1'
#
loop_
_entity.id
_entity.type
_entity.pdbx_description
1 polymer ?
#
loop_
_entity_poly.entity_id
_entity_poly.type
_entity_poly.pdbx_seq_one_letter_code
_entity_poly.pdbx_strand_id
1 'polypeptide(L)'
;MSLDKQQIDAFGDSARDFLSRTNHAERIRQRVLQPPTLDRAFWQQMAEAGWLAVLVPEEQGGLGLGLGEMNAIAQELGAALPAEPLLAVAVQTVTLLCSLAPSPLRDRLLAAIADGSLVAGTAWQQFPGQVQACPGPVVSGDGAARAVSGRFVGVSPGTGASGWLILAREQNDDVLLWIQAGTEGMQLTDLRRVDAGSMGSLQLQACPVDEAQVLARGSQVLAAVDKANDYARIALSAQLLGCARRAFDTTLEYMKVRVQFGKPIGSFQSLQHRMVDSYIQLQMLEFALWEITAAPGQTPAVLAMQASRLKARAEQAAGHVTRLAVQMHGGMGYSDESDVGLMLKKAIALSSELGNRRAHVTRYLKALQQQPAGSADPAGNAEASEKTWTSFPTEGDWDAMPETEFRQMLRAFYRGHYPEHLRHRTRRLHWHEIGDWYRTLARQKWIAPSWPRQYGGMALSAEKMIAYIEEQERYGVGRPPDQGLVMLGPILIRYGTPEQQQKYLPAILSGEHVWAQGYSEPNAGSDLASLRCEAVAQDEYFVVNGQKTWSTLAQDASHMFMLVRTDKEVKKQAGISFLMVDLRTPGITVRPIRTIAGDEEYCEIFFDDVKVPKENLVGQLNQGWTISKALLGFERLFSGNPKHAQNTLAMIDKVIGATGLNEDPAFMAEYAQLHMDIADLSSAYAAFSDIVRRNEPLPANVSLLKIWATETHEKASLLLLDAAGEQAGTAGAAAFLATGQGQVDETGEQVVTVDDLQMPLYNAAAAKIFSGTNEIQRNILAKVVLALPVS
;
A
#
# COMPACT_ATOMS: atom_id res chain seq x y z
N MET A 1 -9.92 -1.24 18.96
CA MET A 1 -9.19 -0.25 19.77
C MET A 1 -9.37 1.15 19.17
N SER A 2 -10.38 1.93 19.58
CA SER A 2 -10.59 3.31 19.05
C SER A 2 -10.14 4.42 20.02
N LEU A 3 -9.47 4.07 21.12
CA LEU A 3 -9.02 5.02 22.14
C LEU A 3 -7.72 5.77 21.76
N ASP A 4 -6.94 5.26 20.81
CA ASP A 4 -5.62 5.81 20.46
C ASP A 4 -5.70 6.93 19.38
N LYS A 5 -6.55 6.75 18.36
CA LYS A 5 -6.63 7.69 17.24
C LYS A 5 -7.06 9.11 17.65
N GLN A 6 -8.06 9.24 18.52
CA GLN A 6 -8.52 10.54 18.99
C GLN A 6 -7.44 11.31 19.76
N GLN A 7 -6.61 10.60 20.52
CA GLN A 7 -5.48 11.18 21.24
C GLN A 7 -4.41 11.66 20.26
N ILE A 8 -4.01 10.82 19.29
CA ILE A 8 -3.05 11.18 18.24
C ILE A 8 -3.54 12.41 17.45
N ASP A 9 -4.82 12.43 17.07
CA ASP A 9 -5.42 13.56 16.34
C ASP A 9 -5.36 14.85 17.19
N ALA A 10 -5.62 14.77 18.50
CA ALA A 10 -5.54 15.93 19.40
C ALA A 10 -4.10 16.49 19.51
N PHE A 11 -3.07 15.64 19.51
CA PHE A 11 -1.68 16.08 19.45
C PHE A 11 -1.36 16.80 18.14
N GLY A 12 -1.86 16.30 17.01
CA GLY A 12 -1.77 16.95 15.72
C GLY A 12 -2.43 18.33 15.72
N ASP A 13 -3.67 18.43 16.19
CA ASP A 13 -4.41 19.69 16.25
C ASP A 13 -3.72 20.72 17.15
N SER A 14 -3.23 20.30 18.32
CA SER A 14 -2.46 21.17 19.22
C SER A 14 -1.16 21.65 18.56
N ALA A 15 -0.46 20.77 17.82
CA ALA A 15 0.77 21.14 17.15
C ALA A 15 0.52 22.13 16.00
N ARG A 16 -0.56 21.92 15.24
CA ARG A 16 -0.99 22.84 14.19
C ARG A 16 -1.31 24.22 14.72
N ASP A 17 -2.10 24.31 15.80
CA ASP A 17 -2.43 25.58 16.43
C ASP A 17 -1.16 26.33 16.87
N PHE A 18 -0.26 25.64 17.58
CA PHE A 18 1.02 26.21 18.01
C PHE A 18 1.84 26.76 16.82
N LEU A 19 2.03 25.97 15.76
CA LEU A 19 2.83 26.35 14.60
C LEU A 19 2.19 27.47 13.76
N SER A 20 0.86 27.59 13.79
CA SER A 20 0.15 28.64 13.06
C SER A 20 0.40 30.06 13.60
N ARG A 21 0.87 30.17 14.85
CA ARG A 21 1.13 31.46 15.52
C ARG A 21 2.34 32.20 14.95
N THR A 22 3.18 31.52 14.17
CA THR A 22 4.42 32.08 13.61
C THR A 22 4.46 31.92 12.09
N ASN A 23 4.87 32.96 11.36
CA ASN A 23 5.12 32.85 9.92
C ASN A 23 6.49 32.20 9.65
N HIS A 24 6.51 30.87 9.64
CA HIS A 24 7.72 30.08 9.42
C HIS A 24 8.31 30.23 8.02
N ALA A 25 7.48 30.40 6.99
CA ALA A 25 7.93 30.58 5.63
C ALA A 25 8.78 31.86 5.50
N GLU A 26 8.32 32.95 6.09
CA GLU A 26 9.07 34.21 6.15
C GLU A 26 10.37 34.07 6.97
N ARG A 27 10.32 33.38 8.13
CA ARG A 27 11.52 33.08 8.93
C ARG A 27 12.57 32.32 8.11
N ILE A 28 12.17 31.32 7.32
CA ILE A 28 13.10 30.58 6.46
C ILE A 28 13.74 31.50 5.42
N ARG A 29 12.94 32.31 4.70
CA ARG A 29 13.45 33.25 3.68
C ARG A 29 14.49 34.21 4.26
N GLN A 30 14.27 34.70 5.47
CA GLN A 30 15.23 35.58 6.16
C GLN A 30 16.49 34.81 6.62
N ARG A 31 16.33 33.61 7.15
CA ARG A 31 17.45 32.74 7.59
C ARG A 31 18.36 32.33 6.45
N VAL A 32 17.85 32.26 5.20
CA VAL A 32 18.68 31.99 4.02
C VAL A 32 19.78 33.04 3.80
N LEU A 33 19.75 34.17 4.49
CA LEU A 33 20.79 35.20 4.39
C LEU A 33 21.75 35.22 5.59
N GLN A 34 21.54 34.36 6.59
CA GLN A 34 22.24 34.38 7.87
C GLN A 34 22.91 33.02 8.17
N PRO A 35 23.92 32.99 9.06
CA PRO A 35 24.42 31.73 9.62
C PRO A 35 23.29 30.97 10.31
N PRO A 36 23.15 29.66 10.12
CA PRO A 36 22.07 28.91 10.73
C PRO A 36 22.30 28.84 12.24
N THR A 37 21.32 29.33 13.00
CA THR A 37 21.35 29.35 14.45
C THR A 37 20.05 28.77 14.99
N LEU A 38 20.14 28.06 16.12
CA LEU A 38 18.97 27.58 16.84
C LEU A 38 18.27 28.76 17.51
N ASP A 39 16.99 28.96 17.21
CA ASP A 39 16.15 29.90 17.94
C ASP A 39 15.78 29.31 19.30
N ARG A 40 16.56 29.69 20.31
CA ARG A 40 16.42 29.21 21.69
C ARG A 40 15.06 29.55 22.30
N ALA A 41 14.48 30.69 21.95
CA ALA A 41 13.18 31.10 22.48
C ALA A 41 12.07 30.20 21.92
N PHE A 42 12.09 29.97 20.61
CA PHE A 42 11.11 29.07 19.99
C PHE A 42 11.33 27.60 20.40
N TRP A 43 12.59 27.18 20.59
CA TRP A 43 12.91 25.87 21.16
C TRP A 43 12.32 25.68 22.55
N GLN A 44 12.46 26.68 23.43
CA GLN A 44 11.88 26.62 24.77
C GLN A 44 10.35 26.53 24.73
N GLN A 45 9.70 27.23 23.80
CA GLN A 45 8.24 27.11 23.61
C GLN A 45 7.83 25.70 23.18
N MET A 46 8.63 25.01 22.35
CA MET A 46 8.37 23.59 22.02
C MET A 46 8.52 22.68 23.25
N ALA A 47 9.49 22.98 24.12
CA ALA A 47 9.69 22.25 25.38
C ALA A 47 8.51 22.44 26.33
N GLU A 48 8.04 23.68 26.50
CA GLU A 48 6.86 24.04 27.30
C GLU A 48 5.57 23.40 26.76
N ALA A 49 5.48 23.21 25.44
CA ALA A 49 4.41 22.45 24.79
C ALA A 49 4.56 20.91 24.97
N GLY A 50 5.61 20.44 25.64
CA GLY A 50 5.87 19.04 25.94
C GLY A 50 6.49 18.22 24.81
N TRP A 51 6.86 18.84 23.68
CA TRP A 51 7.27 18.08 22.48
C TRP A 51 8.59 17.33 22.65
N LEU A 52 9.52 17.90 23.43
CA LEU A 52 10.79 17.25 23.75
C LEU A 52 10.63 16.09 24.75
N ALA A 53 9.52 16.08 25.49
CA ALA A 53 9.21 15.14 26.55
C ALA A 53 8.38 13.93 26.06
N VAL A 54 7.84 13.96 24.83
CA VAL A 54 6.91 12.94 24.29
C VAL A 54 7.44 11.52 24.47
N LEU A 55 8.66 11.23 23.99
CA LEU A 55 9.26 9.89 24.06
C LEU A 55 10.10 9.66 25.33
N VAL A 56 10.18 10.64 26.21
CA VAL A 56 10.90 10.52 27.48
C VAL A 56 9.98 9.80 28.47
N PRO A 57 10.45 8.81 29.25
CA PRO A 57 9.62 8.15 30.25
C PRO A 57 9.19 9.11 31.37
N GLU A 58 8.00 8.90 31.93
CA GLU A 58 7.45 9.76 33.00
C GLU A 58 8.38 9.86 34.22
N GLU A 59 9.08 8.77 34.56
CA GLU A 59 10.05 8.72 35.66
C GLU A 59 11.24 9.69 35.48
N GLN A 60 11.51 10.12 34.25
CA GLN A 60 12.55 11.09 33.92
C GLN A 60 11.97 12.47 33.54
N GLY A 61 10.73 12.75 33.94
CA GLY A 61 10.04 14.03 33.67
C GLY A 61 9.45 14.15 32.27
N GLY A 62 9.30 13.02 31.57
CA GLY A 62 8.69 12.94 30.25
C GLY A 62 7.18 12.74 30.26
N LEU A 63 6.60 12.53 29.08
CA LEU A 63 5.18 12.20 28.89
C LEU A 63 4.93 10.70 28.71
N GLY A 64 5.97 9.88 28.48
CA GLY A 64 5.84 8.43 28.33
C GLY A 64 5.03 7.96 27.11
N LEU A 65 4.89 8.80 26.08
CA LEU A 65 4.07 8.55 24.90
C LEU A 65 4.86 7.82 23.79
N GLY A 66 4.17 7.50 22.69
CA GLY A 66 4.69 6.69 21.61
C GLY A 66 5.09 7.46 20.36
N LEU A 67 5.54 6.70 19.36
CA LEU A 67 5.78 7.25 18.02
C LEU A 67 4.50 7.75 17.34
N GLY A 68 3.31 7.29 17.76
CA GLY A 68 2.03 7.76 17.22
C GLY A 68 1.87 9.27 17.41
N GLU A 69 1.96 9.75 18.64
CA GLU A 69 1.84 11.17 18.99
C GLU A 69 2.99 11.99 18.40
N MET A 70 4.23 11.49 18.46
CA MET A 70 5.38 12.16 17.84
C MET A 70 5.23 12.30 16.32
N ASN A 71 4.67 11.29 15.64
CA ASN A 71 4.45 11.34 14.20
C ASN A 71 3.33 12.32 13.82
N ALA A 72 2.33 12.52 14.67
CA ALA A 72 1.34 13.59 14.47
C ALA A 72 1.99 14.98 14.54
N ILE A 73 2.84 15.23 15.55
CA ILE A 73 3.64 16.46 15.64
C ILE A 73 4.55 16.60 14.41
N ALA A 74 5.24 15.53 14.02
CA ALA A 74 6.16 15.54 12.88
C ALA A 74 5.47 15.93 11.57
N GLN A 75 4.26 15.45 11.31
CA GLN A 75 3.48 15.85 10.14
C GLN A 75 3.20 17.36 10.14
N GLU A 76 2.80 17.94 11.28
CA GLU A 76 2.56 19.38 11.36
C GLU A 76 3.85 20.20 11.24
N LEU A 77 5.00 19.71 11.76
CA LEU A 77 6.31 20.31 11.45
C LEU A 77 6.60 20.28 9.95
N GLY A 78 6.24 19.20 9.27
CA GLY A 78 6.36 19.08 7.82
C GLY A 78 5.55 20.14 7.09
N ALA A 79 4.32 20.37 7.52
CA ALA A 79 3.42 21.33 6.91
C ALA A 79 3.81 22.80 7.19
N ALA A 80 4.28 23.10 8.40
CA ALA A 80 4.64 24.46 8.82
C ALA A 80 6.07 24.87 8.46
N LEU A 81 6.98 23.90 8.25
CA LEU A 81 8.38 24.12 7.89
C LEU A 81 9.22 24.89 8.94
N PRO A 82 9.17 24.60 10.26
CA PRO A 82 10.18 25.14 11.15
C PRO A 82 11.57 24.60 10.79
N ALA A 83 12.60 25.37 11.14
CA ALA A 83 14.00 25.00 10.87
C ALA A 83 14.66 24.35 12.09
N GLU A 84 13.97 24.31 13.22
CA GLU A 84 14.44 23.72 14.47
C GLU A 84 14.53 22.18 14.35
N PRO A 85 15.62 21.55 14.82
CA PRO A 85 15.91 20.14 14.61
C PRO A 85 15.23 19.24 15.66
N LEU A 86 13.93 19.40 15.86
CA LEU A 86 13.18 18.69 16.92
C LEU A 86 13.43 17.18 16.86
N LEU A 87 13.29 16.55 15.70
CA LEU A 87 13.36 15.09 15.56
C LEU A 87 14.76 14.51 15.83
N ALA A 88 15.82 15.27 15.56
CA ALA A 88 17.19 14.84 15.89
C ALA A 88 17.40 14.76 17.41
N VAL A 89 16.72 15.61 18.18
CA VAL A 89 16.82 15.63 19.65
C VAL A 89 15.74 14.73 20.27
N ALA A 90 14.48 15.09 20.08
CA ALA A 90 13.31 14.46 20.71
C ALA A 90 13.06 13.01 20.29
N VAL A 91 13.60 12.59 19.13
CA VAL A 91 13.43 11.22 18.64
C VAL A 91 14.75 10.46 18.65
N GLN A 92 15.73 10.86 17.83
CA GLN A 92 16.96 10.10 17.72
C GLN A 92 17.73 10.04 19.05
N THR A 93 18.03 11.21 19.62
CA THR A 93 18.84 11.30 20.85
C THR A 93 18.11 10.73 22.06
N VAL A 94 16.83 11.06 22.23
CA VAL A 94 15.99 10.49 23.32
C VAL A 94 15.86 8.97 23.18
N THR A 95 15.55 8.44 21.99
CA THR A 95 15.43 6.98 21.79
C THR A 95 16.74 6.26 22.09
N LEU A 96 17.87 6.86 21.72
CA LEU A 96 19.19 6.31 22.05
C LEU A 96 19.37 6.21 23.55
N LEU A 97 19.15 7.29 24.30
CA LEU A 97 19.26 7.31 25.76
C LEU A 97 18.28 6.32 26.43
N CYS A 98 17.02 6.29 25.99
CA CYS A 98 16.01 5.36 26.51
C CYS A 98 16.33 3.89 26.22
N SER A 99 17.19 3.60 25.25
CA SER A 99 17.63 2.23 24.94
C SER A 99 18.81 1.76 25.80
N LEU A 100 19.34 2.61 26.68
CA LEU A 100 20.45 2.29 27.59
C LEU A 100 19.94 1.90 28.97
N ALA A 101 20.76 1.16 29.72
CA ALA A 101 20.51 0.89 31.13
C ALA A 101 20.44 2.20 31.95
N PRO A 102 19.63 2.25 33.03
CA PRO A 102 19.57 3.41 33.92
C PRO A 102 20.91 3.84 34.50
N SER A 103 21.18 5.14 34.45
CA SER A 103 22.34 5.77 35.09
C SER A 103 22.07 7.23 35.43
N PRO A 104 22.72 7.79 36.48
CA PRO A 104 22.51 9.19 36.87
C PRO A 104 22.83 10.21 35.78
N LEU A 105 23.80 9.91 34.90
CA LEU A 105 24.10 10.77 33.75
C LEU A 105 22.99 10.69 32.71
N ARG A 106 22.56 9.48 32.32
CA ARG A 106 21.48 9.27 31.36
C ARG A 106 20.21 10.00 31.78
N ASP A 107 19.80 9.84 33.03
CA ASP A 107 18.55 10.39 33.55
C ASP A 107 18.60 11.93 33.61
N ARG A 108 19.75 12.49 33.97
CA ARG A 108 19.96 13.95 33.95
C ARG A 108 19.89 14.51 32.53
N LEU A 109 20.49 13.81 31.55
CA LEU A 109 20.41 14.23 30.14
C LEU A 109 18.98 14.17 29.61
N LEU A 110 18.23 13.11 29.93
CA LEU A 110 16.82 12.97 29.56
C LEU A 110 15.96 14.10 30.13
N ALA A 111 16.08 14.38 31.43
CA ALA A 111 15.33 15.45 32.09
C ALA A 111 15.66 16.84 31.49
N ALA A 112 16.95 17.12 31.25
CA ALA A 112 17.38 18.39 30.67
C ALA A 112 16.99 18.54 29.18
N ILE A 113 16.84 17.44 28.44
CA ILE A 113 16.27 17.48 27.09
C ILE A 113 14.77 17.77 27.18
N ALA A 114 14.05 17.09 28.08
CA ALA A 114 12.60 17.23 28.24
C ALA A 114 12.19 18.67 28.59
N ASP A 115 12.94 19.36 29.47
CA ASP A 115 12.67 20.75 29.85
C ASP A 115 13.21 21.81 28.86
N GLY A 116 13.95 21.38 27.83
CA GLY A 116 14.48 22.24 26.76
C GLY A 116 15.81 22.92 27.08
N SER A 117 16.35 22.77 28.29
CA SER A 117 17.63 23.38 28.71
C SER A 117 18.84 22.76 27.99
N LEU A 118 18.74 21.50 27.57
CA LEU A 118 19.77 20.78 26.84
C LEU A 118 19.33 20.45 25.42
N VAL A 119 20.18 20.80 24.45
CA VAL A 119 20.00 20.42 23.04
C VAL A 119 21.13 19.46 22.68
N ALA A 120 20.84 18.18 22.73
CA ALA A 120 21.83 17.13 22.51
C ALA A 120 21.77 16.61 21.06
N GLY A 121 22.93 16.36 20.47
CA GLY A 121 23.04 15.72 19.16
C GLY A 121 23.62 14.31 19.25
N THR A 122 23.43 13.50 18.21
CA THR A 122 23.98 12.15 18.13
C THR A 122 25.03 12.08 17.01
N ALA A 123 26.27 11.74 17.36
CA ALA A 123 27.42 11.61 16.48
C ALA A 123 27.79 10.13 16.29
N TRP A 124 27.31 9.55 15.19
CA TRP A 124 27.47 8.13 14.86
C TRP A 124 27.91 7.90 13.41
N GLN A 125 27.50 8.78 12.50
CA GLN A 125 27.78 8.67 11.07
C GLN A 125 29.20 9.18 10.79
N GLN A 126 30.09 8.31 10.32
CA GLN A 126 31.50 8.63 10.09
C GLN A 126 31.76 9.09 8.65
N PHE A 127 30.96 8.62 7.69
CA PHE A 127 31.08 8.97 6.27
C PHE A 127 29.70 9.08 5.59
N PRO A 128 29.58 9.89 4.52
CA PRO A 128 28.32 10.05 3.80
C PRO A 128 27.80 8.71 3.26
N GLY A 129 26.49 8.47 3.40
CA GLY A 129 25.83 7.25 2.91
C GLY A 129 25.85 6.07 3.89
N GLN A 130 26.49 6.19 5.05
CA GLN A 130 26.36 5.20 6.11
C GLN A 130 24.93 5.23 6.68
N VAL A 131 24.26 4.06 6.67
CA VAL A 131 22.87 3.87 7.14
C VAL A 131 22.75 2.89 8.31
N GLN A 132 23.85 2.25 8.72
CA GLN A 132 23.89 1.36 9.88
C GLN A 132 25.04 1.79 10.80
N ALA A 133 24.84 1.63 12.10
CA ALA A 133 25.88 1.83 13.09
C ALA A 133 27.03 0.86 12.82
N CYS A 134 28.26 1.36 12.94
CA CYS A 134 29.48 0.56 12.91
C CYS A 134 30.41 1.06 14.03
N PRO A 135 31.39 0.25 14.47
CA PRO A 135 32.33 0.66 15.50
C PRO A 135 32.93 2.04 15.21
N GLY A 136 32.86 2.91 16.22
CA GLY A 136 33.26 4.30 16.13
C GLY A 136 34.77 4.51 16.20
N PRO A 137 35.20 5.79 16.22
CA PRO A 137 36.60 6.15 16.46
C PRO A 137 37.11 5.64 17.81
N VAL A 138 38.42 5.41 17.91
CA VAL A 138 39.02 4.77 19.09
C VAL A 138 39.25 5.77 20.21
N VAL A 139 38.89 5.38 21.44
CA VAL A 139 39.35 6.00 22.69
C VAL A 139 40.71 5.42 23.02
N SER A 140 41.74 6.27 23.07
CA SER A 140 43.12 5.91 23.40
C SER A 140 43.51 6.43 24.79
N GLY A 141 44.57 5.84 25.37
CA GLY A 141 45.06 6.21 26.70
C GLY A 141 44.37 5.47 27.85
N ASP A 142 44.86 5.68 29.07
CA ASP A 142 44.35 5.10 30.31
C ASP A 142 44.16 6.17 31.40
N GLY A 143 43.28 5.91 32.36
CA GLY A 143 42.98 6.83 33.46
C GLY A 143 42.66 8.25 32.97
N ALA A 144 43.44 9.23 33.45
CA ALA A 144 43.27 10.65 33.10
C ALA A 144 43.79 11.03 31.70
N ALA A 145 44.50 10.13 31.01
CA ALA A 145 45.03 10.36 29.65
C ALA A 145 44.08 9.88 28.54
N ARG A 146 42.87 9.43 28.91
CA ARG A 146 41.86 8.94 27.96
C ARG A 146 41.37 10.05 27.04
N ALA A 147 41.40 9.80 25.74
CA ALA A 147 40.95 10.74 24.74
C ALA A 147 40.39 10.06 23.50
N VAL A 148 39.44 10.71 22.84
CA VAL A 148 38.85 10.25 21.57
C VAL A 148 39.31 11.14 20.41
N SER A 149 39.70 10.51 19.31
CA SER A 149 40.05 11.20 18.05
C SER A 149 39.30 10.56 16.90
N GLY A 150 38.63 11.38 16.09
CA GLY A 150 37.76 10.87 15.04
C GLY A 150 36.95 11.95 14.35
N ARG A 151 36.12 11.52 13.39
CA ARG A 151 35.28 12.44 12.63
C ARG A 151 33.88 11.85 12.45
N PHE A 152 32.89 12.72 12.54
CA PHE A 152 31.52 12.46 12.18
C PHE A 152 31.03 13.48 11.16
N VAL A 153 30.10 13.06 10.32
CA VAL A 153 29.45 13.90 9.30
C VAL A 153 27.96 13.89 9.49
N GLY A 154 27.28 14.90 8.96
CA GLY A 154 25.82 14.94 8.99
C GLY A 154 25.22 15.10 10.39
N VAL A 155 25.99 15.60 11.36
CA VAL A 155 25.53 15.72 12.74
C VAL A 155 24.49 16.84 12.89
N SER A 156 23.39 16.55 13.57
CA SER A 156 22.31 17.48 13.89
C SER A 156 22.16 17.49 15.42
N PRO A 157 22.02 18.65 16.08
CA PRO A 157 21.51 19.96 15.61
C PRO A 157 22.57 20.97 15.12
N GLY A 158 23.78 20.51 14.78
CA GLY A 158 24.87 21.41 14.35
C GLY A 158 25.31 22.37 15.46
N THR A 159 25.46 23.66 15.14
CA THR A 159 25.98 24.69 16.08
C THR A 159 25.04 24.98 17.25
N GLY A 160 23.79 24.52 17.18
CA GLY A 160 22.83 24.60 18.28
C GLY A 160 23.07 23.58 19.40
N ALA A 161 23.96 22.61 19.23
CA ALA A 161 24.19 21.55 20.21
C ALA A 161 24.87 22.06 21.48
N SER A 162 24.32 21.70 22.64
CA SER A 162 24.97 21.85 23.95
C SER A 162 25.97 20.72 24.24
N GLY A 163 25.86 19.59 23.54
CA GLY A 163 26.76 18.44 23.64
C GLY A 163 26.34 17.29 22.73
N TRP A 164 27.14 16.23 22.73
CA TRP A 164 27.04 15.13 21.77
C TRP A 164 27.09 13.77 22.44
N LEU A 165 26.17 12.89 22.05
CA LEU A 165 26.33 11.44 22.21
C LEU A 165 27.26 10.92 21.13
N ILE A 166 28.45 10.45 21.52
CA ILE A 166 29.49 10.01 20.59
C ILE A 166 29.61 8.49 20.66
N LEU A 167 29.37 7.84 19.52
CA LEU A 167 29.70 6.43 19.33
C LEU A 167 31.20 6.29 19.11
N ALA A 168 31.87 5.59 20.02
CA ALA A 168 33.31 5.33 19.95
C ALA A 168 33.60 3.85 20.23
N ARG A 169 34.87 3.48 20.17
CA ARG A 169 35.35 2.16 20.56
C ARG A 169 36.45 2.29 21.60
N GLU A 170 36.35 1.58 22.70
CA GLU A 170 37.42 1.50 23.69
C GLU A 170 37.89 0.05 23.80
N GLN A 171 39.17 -0.17 23.50
CA GLN A 171 39.72 -1.53 23.36
C GLN A 171 38.90 -2.37 22.35
N ASN A 172 38.12 -3.33 22.83
CA ASN A 172 37.26 -4.20 22.02
C ASN A 172 35.77 -3.90 22.16
N ASP A 173 35.38 -3.00 23.06
CA ASP A 173 33.98 -2.69 23.32
C ASP A 173 33.54 -1.44 22.54
N ASP A 174 32.34 -1.50 21.99
CA ASP A 174 31.64 -0.30 21.54
C ASP A 174 31.21 0.50 22.77
N VAL A 175 31.45 1.81 22.77
CA VAL A 175 31.15 2.69 23.90
C VAL A 175 30.37 3.91 23.42
N LEU A 176 29.44 4.36 24.27
CA LEU A 176 28.70 5.59 24.03
C LEU A 176 29.09 6.63 25.08
N LEU A 177 29.53 7.80 24.62
CA LEU A 177 30.07 8.88 25.46
C LEU A 177 29.18 10.11 25.37
N TRP A 178 29.09 10.88 26.45
CA TRP A 178 28.57 12.25 26.44
C TRP A 178 29.71 13.25 26.51
N ILE A 179 29.90 14.06 25.46
CA ILE A 179 30.91 15.13 25.44
C ILE A 179 30.24 16.49 25.22
N GLN A 180 30.51 17.44 26.11
CA GLN A 180 29.95 18.78 26.05
C GLN A 180 30.49 19.56 24.83
N ALA A 181 29.64 20.38 24.21
CA ALA A 181 30.07 21.24 23.12
C ALA A 181 31.12 22.25 23.62
N GLY A 182 32.16 22.46 22.81
CA GLY A 182 33.29 23.34 23.17
C GLY A 182 34.35 22.69 24.06
N THR A 183 34.26 21.39 24.34
CA THR A 183 35.36 20.63 24.96
C THR A 183 36.62 20.77 24.12
N GLU A 184 37.79 20.90 24.77
CA GLU A 184 39.08 21.00 24.07
C GLU A 184 39.27 19.83 23.09
N GLY A 185 39.80 20.12 21.91
CA GLY A 185 39.96 19.13 20.84
C GLY A 185 38.70 18.86 20.01
N MET A 186 37.54 19.46 20.34
CA MET A 186 36.30 19.36 19.54
C MET A 186 36.16 20.55 18.60
N GLN A 187 36.03 20.28 17.29
CA GLN A 187 35.76 21.28 16.26
C GLN A 187 34.50 20.89 15.47
N LEU A 188 33.53 21.79 15.42
CA LEU A 188 32.33 21.63 14.60
C LEU A 188 32.43 22.54 13.37
N THR A 189 32.33 21.95 12.19
CA THR A 189 32.14 22.68 10.93
C THR A 189 30.66 22.69 10.59
N ASP A 190 30.05 23.86 10.61
CA ASP A 190 28.64 24.04 10.26
C ASP A 190 28.42 23.86 8.74
N LEU A 191 27.35 23.16 8.41
CA LEU A 191 26.91 22.83 7.07
C LEU A 191 25.47 23.28 6.91
N ARG A 192 25.30 24.37 6.17
CA ARG A 192 23.98 24.91 5.91
C ARG A 192 23.19 24.06 4.92
N ARG A 193 21.95 23.73 5.28
CA ARG A 193 21.03 22.97 4.42
C ARG A 193 20.26 23.88 3.45
N VAL A 194 19.75 23.28 2.37
CA VAL A 194 18.93 23.97 1.36
C VAL A 194 17.59 24.49 1.91
N ASP A 195 17.11 23.93 3.03
CA ASP A 195 15.89 24.33 3.74
C ASP A 195 16.16 25.33 4.88
N ALA A 196 17.35 25.93 4.94
CA ALA A 196 17.83 26.81 6.00
C ALA A 196 17.99 26.14 7.39
N GLY A 197 17.92 24.81 7.48
CA GLY A 197 18.32 24.07 8.68
C GLY A 197 19.84 24.02 8.87
N SER A 198 20.27 23.67 10.09
CA SER A 198 21.68 23.41 10.43
C SER A 198 21.97 21.92 10.44
N MET A 199 23.17 21.57 9.99
CA MET A 199 23.81 20.26 10.11
C MET A 199 25.32 20.53 10.25
N GLY A 200 26.14 19.55 10.63
CA GLY A 200 27.58 19.78 10.74
C GLY A 200 28.45 18.57 10.45
N SER A 201 29.75 18.81 10.44
CA SER A 201 30.78 17.78 10.60
C SER A 201 31.51 18.01 11.90
N LEU A 202 31.57 16.98 12.74
CA LEU A 202 32.26 17.03 14.03
C LEU A 202 33.64 16.39 13.89
N GLN A 203 34.69 17.13 14.20
CA GLN A 203 36.06 16.63 14.26
C GLN A 203 36.51 16.62 15.72
N LEU A 204 37.06 15.50 16.16
CA LEU A 204 37.64 15.29 17.48
C LEU A 204 39.14 15.05 17.32
N GLN A 205 39.94 15.77 18.07
CA GLN A 205 41.40 15.68 18.10
C GLN A 205 41.86 15.58 19.55
N ALA A 206 42.19 14.37 19.99
CA ALA A 206 42.56 14.08 21.38
C ALA A 206 41.60 14.70 22.40
N CYS A 207 40.30 14.62 22.13
CA CYS A 207 39.28 15.20 23.00
C CYS A 207 39.21 14.37 24.30
N PRO A 208 39.42 14.97 25.49
CA PRO A 208 39.53 14.23 26.74
C PRO A 208 38.22 13.53 27.12
N VAL A 209 38.32 12.31 27.65
CA VAL A 209 37.19 11.46 28.04
C VAL A 209 37.36 11.01 29.50
N ASP A 210 36.42 11.39 30.36
CA ASP A 210 36.31 10.92 31.74
C ASP A 210 35.40 9.68 31.83
N GLU A 211 35.61 8.79 32.82
CA GLU A 211 34.71 7.65 33.05
C GLU A 211 33.29 8.11 33.39
N ALA A 212 33.13 9.26 34.05
CA ALA A 212 31.84 9.88 34.34
C ALA A 212 31.07 10.31 33.09
N GLN A 213 31.72 10.35 31.91
CA GLN A 213 31.10 10.67 30.62
C GLN A 213 30.66 9.42 29.84
N VAL A 214 31.00 8.21 30.32
CA VAL A 214 30.62 6.95 29.67
C VAL A 214 29.17 6.60 30.03
N LEU A 215 28.31 6.47 29.02
CA LEU A 215 26.90 6.11 29.18
C LEU A 215 26.66 4.61 29.08
N ALA A 216 27.39 3.92 28.20
CA ALA A 216 27.25 2.49 27.97
C ALA A 216 28.51 1.89 27.34
N ARG A 217 28.70 0.58 27.56
CA ARG A 217 29.77 -0.26 27.00
C ARG A 217 29.19 -1.59 26.53
N GLY A 218 29.68 -2.13 25.42
CA GLY A 218 29.37 -3.48 24.95
C GLY A 218 28.55 -3.54 23.66
N SER A 219 28.26 -4.76 23.22
CA SER A 219 27.64 -5.05 21.91
C SER A 219 26.24 -4.47 21.71
N GLN A 220 25.53 -4.13 22.79
CA GLN A 220 24.22 -3.51 22.75
C GLN A 220 24.25 -2.04 22.27
N VAL A 221 25.42 -1.37 22.31
CA VAL A 221 25.54 0.05 21.94
C VAL A 221 25.18 0.27 20.47
N LEU A 222 25.71 -0.55 19.55
CA LEU A 222 25.40 -0.44 18.12
C LEU A 222 23.91 -0.66 17.84
N ALA A 223 23.31 -1.65 18.50
CA ALA A 223 21.88 -1.94 18.38
C ALA A 223 21.01 -0.78 18.89
N ALA A 224 21.41 -0.12 19.99
CA ALA A 224 20.73 1.06 20.51
C ALA A 224 20.80 2.25 19.53
N VAL A 225 21.97 2.47 18.91
CA VAL A 225 22.14 3.51 17.87
C VAL A 225 21.31 3.20 16.64
N ASP A 226 21.29 1.96 16.15
CA ASP A 226 20.47 1.57 15.00
C ASP A 226 18.98 1.72 15.29
N LYS A 227 18.50 1.31 16.47
CA LYS A 227 17.11 1.52 16.90
C LYS A 227 16.75 3.01 16.92
N ALA A 228 17.61 3.86 17.49
CA ALA A 228 17.41 5.29 17.51
C ALA A 228 17.34 5.91 16.10
N ASN A 229 18.20 5.45 15.19
CA ASN A 229 18.18 5.86 13.79
C ASN A 229 16.89 5.41 13.08
N ASP A 230 16.38 4.21 13.39
CA ASP A 230 15.12 3.72 12.81
C ASP A 230 13.89 4.48 13.29
N TYR A 231 13.82 4.80 14.59
CA TYR A 231 12.77 5.68 15.13
C TYR A 231 12.81 7.06 14.46
N ALA A 232 14.00 7.63 14.30
CA ALA A 232 14.17 8.92 13.63
C ALA A 232 13.81 8.87 12.14
N ARG A 233 14.10 7.77 11.41
CA ARG A 233 13.66 7.58 10.02
C ARG A 233 12.14 7.55 9.89
N ILE A 234 11.45 6.92 10.83
CA ILE A 234 9.98 6.88 10.87
C ILE A 234 9.43 8.29 11.08
N ALA A 235 9.94 9.02 12.08
CA ALA A 235 9.51 10.39 12.36
C ALA A 235 9.82 11.37 11.21
N LEU A 236 11.00 11.26 10.58
CA LEU A 236 11.34 12.07 9.38
C LEU A 236 10.42 11.73 8.19
N SER A 237 9.98 10.48 8.07
CA SER A 237 9.03 10.07 7.04
C SER A 237 7.64 10.67 7.27
N ALA A 238 7.20 10.75 8.54
CA ALA A 238 6.00 11.48 8.93
C ALA A 238 6.13 12.99 8.63
N GLN A 239 7.30 13.59 8.89
CA GLN A 239 7.56 14.98 8.51
C GLN A 239 7.53 15.21 6.99
N LEU A 240 8.08 14.29 6.20
CA LEU A 240 7.99 14.31 4.74
C LEU A 240 6.53 14.20 4.27
N LEU A 241 5.72 13.33 4.90
CA LEU A 241 4.29 13.20 4.60
C LEU A 241 3.56 14.54 4.82
N GLY A 242 3.77 15.19 5.96
CA GLY A 242 3.16 16.49 6.25
C GLY A 242 3.58 17.60 5.29
N CYS A 243 4.87 17.66 4.93
CA CYS A 243 5.40 18.58 3.92
C CYS A 243 4.76 18.35 2.54
N ALA A 244 4.64 17.07 2.14
CA ALA A 244 4.05 16.70 0.86
C ALA A 244 2.54 16.99 0.83
N ARG A 245 1.82 16.69 1.93
CA ARG A 245 0.40 16.99 2.09
C ARG A 245 0.13 18.49 1.95
N ARG A 246 0.91 19.34 2.63
CA ARG A 246 0.76 20.79 2.51
C ARG A 246 1.01 21.29 1.09
N ALA A 247 2.02 20.76 0.40
CA ALA A 247 2.29 21.10 -1.00
C ALA A 247 1.13 20.68 -1.92
N PHE A 248 0.58 19.48 -1.69
CA PHE A 248 -0.57 18.96 -2.40
C PHE A 248 -1.81 19.82 -2.20
N ASP A 249 -2.19 20.12 -0.95
CA ASP A 249 -3.39 20.89 -0.64
C ASP A 249 -3.31 22.31 -1.19
N THR A 250 -2.16 22.97 -1.04
CA THR A 250 -1.90 24.31 -1.62
C THR A 250 -2.08 24.29 -3.13
N THR A 251 -1.56 23.25 -3.80
CA THR A 251 -1.68 23.09 -5.25
C THR A 251 -3.10 22.78 -5.68
N LEU A 252 -3.80 21.92 -4.94
CA LEU A 252 -5.17 21.55 -5.23
C LEU A 252 -6.09 22.77 -5.20
N GLU A 253 -5.96 23.62 -4.18
CA GLU A 253 -6.73 24.87 -4.08
C GLU A 253 -6.36 25.85 -5.20
N TYR A 254 -5.08 26.03 -5.50
CA TYR A 254 -4.65 26.85 -6.63
C TYR A 254 -5.26 26.38 -7.96
N MET A 255 -5.31 25.07 -8.20
CA MET A 255 -5.85 24.50 -9.44
C MET A 255 -7.36 24.71 -9.60
N LYS A 256 -8.12 24.81 -8.50
CA LYS A 256 -9.55 25.10 -8.52
C LYS A 256 -9.87 26.52 -8.96
N VAL A 257 -8.97 27.47 -8.68
CA VAL A 257 -9.23 28.91 -8.92
C VAL A 257 -8.44 29.50 -10.08
N ARG A 258 -7.27 28.96 -10.41
CA ARG A 258 -6.41 29.50 -11.49
C ARG A 258 -7.04 29.24 -12.85
N VAL A 259 -7.34 30.30 -13.60
CA VAL A 259 -7.94 30.21 -14.94
C VAL A 259 -6.89 30.32 -16.05
N GLN A 260 -6.94 29.41 -17.02
CA GLN A 260 -6.24 29.49 -18.31
C GLN A 260 -7.14 28.93 -19.41
N PHE A 261 -7.04 29.46 -20.63
CA PHE A 261 -7.90 29.07 -21.75
C PHE A 261 -9.41 29.11 -21.40
N GLY A 262 -9.83 30.12 -20.63
CA GLY A 262 -11.24 30.36 -20.30
C GLY A 262 -11.85 29.47 -19.21
N LYS A 263 -11.08 28.59 -18.55
CA LYS A 263 -11.57 27.74 -17.46
C LYS A 263 -10.51 27.46 -16.38
N PRO A 264 -10.89 27.02 -15.17
CA PRO A 264 -9.93 26.61 -14.15
C PRO A 264 -8.99 25.51 -14.67
N ILE A 265 -7.69 25.60 -14.35
CA ILE A 265 -6.71 24.61 -14.79
C ILE A 265 -7.02 23.22 -14.22
N GLY A 266 -7.67 23.14 -13.06
CA GLY A 266 -8.17 21.91 -12.47
C GLY A 266 -9.24 21.18 -13.29
N SER A 267 -9.74 21.77 -14.39
CA SER A 267 -10.69 21.14 -15.32
C SER A 267 -10.02 20.41 -16.50
N PHE A 268 -8.70 20.52 -16.65
CA PHE A 268 -7.97 19.75 -17.66
C PHE A 268 -7.69 18.35 -17.13
N GLN A 269 -8.23 17.33 -17.79
CA GLN A 269 -8.09 15.92 -17.39
C GLN A 269 -6.64 15.51 -17.16
N SER A 270 -5.72 15.96 -18.01
CA SER A 270 -4.28 15.69 -17.86
C SER A 270 -3.71 16.20 -16.55
N LEU A 271 -4.20 17.33 -16.02
CA LEU A 271 -3.77 17.86 -14.73
C LEU A 271 -4.50 17.18 -13.57
N GLN A 272 -5.78 16.85 -13.75
CA GLN A 272 -6.55 16.07 -12.77
C GLN A 272 -5.91 14.72 -12.47
N HIS A 273 -5.52 13.98 -13.51
CA HIS A 273 -4.91 12.66 -13.36
C HIS A 273 -3.58 12.73 -12.61
N ARG A 274 -2.73 13.72 -12.93
CA ARG A 274 -1.47 13.93 -12.20
C ARG A 274 -1.69 14.26 -10.73
N MET A 275 -2.72 15.04 -10.40
CA MET A 275 -3.09 15.28 -9.00
C MET A 275 -3.62 14.02 -8.33
N VAL A 276 -4.40 13.20 -9.02
CA VAL A 276 -4.82 11.90 -8.48
C VAL A 276 -3.63 10.99 -8.21
N ASP A 277 -2.66 10.90 -9.13
CA ASP A 277 -1.47 10.08 -8.91
C ASP A 277 -0.66 10.57 -7.70
N SER A 278 -0.51 11.90 -7.54
CA SER A 278 0.08 12.49 -6.34
C SER A 278 -0.71 12.19 -5.06
N TYR A 279 -2.03 12.23 -5.11
CA TYR A 279 -2.89 11.84 -3.99
C TYR A 279 -2.67 10.37 -3.62
N ILE A 280 -2.60 9.47 -4.60
CA ILE A 280 -2.35 8.03 -4.38
C ILE A 280 -0.98 7.84 -3.70
N GLN A 281 0.07 8.55 -4.13
CA GLN A 281 1.38 8.49 -3.45
C GLN A 281 1.30 8.89 -1.97
N LEU A 282 0.53 9.93 -1.64
CA LEU A 282 0.32 10.35 -0.25
C LEU A 282 -0.45 9.28 0.55
N GLN A 283 -1.47 8.67 -0.05
CA GLN A 283 -2.22 7.59 0.62
C GLN A 283 -1.37 6.36 0.86
N MET A 284 -0.53 5.93 -0.08
CA MET A 284 0.39 4.80 0.14
C MET A 284 1.37 5.07 1.29
N LEU A 285 1.93 6.29 1.34
CA LEU A 285 2.79 6.70 2.44
C LEU A 285 2.05 6.71 3.80
N GLU A 286 0.82 7.20 3.82
CA GLU A 286 -0.02 7.26 5.02
C GLU A 286 -0.37 5.86 5.55
N PHE A 287 -0.75 4.92 4.67
CA PHE A 287 -1.01 3.53 5.06
C PHE A 287 0.25 2.81 5.57
N ALA A 288 1.40 3.02 4.93
CA ALA A 288 2.67 2.46 5.39
C ALA A 288 3.09 3.01 6.76
N LEU A 289 2.89 4.31 7.01
CA LEU A 289 3.16 4.92 8.33
C LEU A 289 2.19 4.38 9.40
N TRP A 290 0.92 4.21 9.05
CA TRP A 290 -0.10 3.67 9.95
C TRP A 290 0.21 2.22 10.35
N GLU A 291 0.59 1.36 9.41
CA GLU A 291 0.96 -0.04 9.70
C GLU A 291 2.08 -0.14 10.75
N ILE A 292 3.12 0.68 10.61
CA ILE A 292 4.27 0.66 11.52
C ILE A 292 3.90 1.18 12.91
N THR A 293 3.04 2.20 12.98
CA THR A 293 2.61 2.80 14.26
C THR A 293 1.58 1.94 14.99
N ALA A 294 0.71 1.24 14.26
CA ALA A 294 -0.32 0.36 14.83
C ALA A 294 0.23 -0.96 15.41
N ALA A 295 1.47 -1.33 15.09
CA ALA A 295 2.12 -2.56 15.54
C ALA A 295 3.34 -2.29 16.44
N PRO A 296 3.15 -1.82 17.70
CA PRO A 296 4.25 -1.61 18.62
C PRO A 296 4.94 -2.93 19.02
N GLY A 297 6.21 -2.86 19.43
CA GLY A 297 6.94 -4.02 19.97
C GLY A 297 7.50 -4.99 18.92
N GLN A 298 7.63 -4.56 17.66
CA GLN A 298 8.31 -5.33 16.62
C GLN A 298 9.76 -5.70 16.99
N THR A 299 10.24 -6.82 16.46
CA THR A 299 11.66 -7.18 16.59
C THR A 299 12.54 -6.13 15.89
N PRO A 300 13.79 -5.93 16.33
CA PRO A 300 14.69 -4.94 15.71
C PRO A 300 14.86 -5.14 14.20
N ALA A 301 14.90 -6.39 13.71
CA ALA A 301 15.04 -6.70 12.30
C ALA A 301 13.81 -6.25 11.47
N VAL A 302 12.60 -6.53 11.97
CA VAL A 302 11.35 -6.11 11.30
C VAL A 302 11.24 -4.59 11.30
N LEU A 303 11.53 -3.94 12.43
CA LEU A 303 11.51 -2.48 12.52
C LEU A 303 12.50 -1.84 11.53
N ALA A 304 13.73 -2.36 11.42
CA ALA A 304 14.75 -1.84 10.51
C ALA A 304 14.35 -1.96 9.04
N MET A 305 13.72 -3.07 8.68
CA MET A 305 13.18 -3.32 7.34
C MET A 305 12.04 -2.35 7.03
N GLN A 306 11.06 -2.23 7.94
CA GLN A 306 9.92 -1.33 7.79
C GLN A 306 10.32 0.15 7.78
N ALA A 307 11.24 0.57 8.63
CA ALA A 307 11.79 1.93 8.62
C ALA A 307 12.48 2.26 7.29
N SER A 308 13.15 1.28 6.67
CA SER A 308 13.79 1.46 5.35
C SER A 308 12.75 1.58 4.23
N ARG A 309 11.74 0.70 4.22
CA ARG A 309 10.60 0.78 3.29
C ARG A 309 9.89 2.13 3.40
N LEU A 310 9.54 2.54 4.61
CA LEU A 310 8.84 3.79 4.86
C LEU A 310 9.68 5.00 4.41
N LYS A 311 10.98 5.05 4.73
CA LYS A 311 11.85 6.16 4.31
C LYS A 311 12.01 6.24 2.79
N ALA A 312 12.10 5.09 2.12
CA ALA A 312 12.11 5.02 0.66
C ALA A 312 10.79 5.53 0.04
N ARG A 313 9.63 5.09 0.57
CA ARG A 313 8.30 5.56 0.14
C ARG A 313 8.12 7.05 0.39
N ALA A 314 8.58 7.55 1.54
CA ALA A 314 8.46 8.95 1.92
C ALA A 314 9.23 9.88 0.96
N GLU A 315 10.48 9.54 0.63
CA GLU A 315 11.27 10.29 -0.35
C GLU A 315 10.61 10.28 -1.74
N GLN A 316 10.12 9.11 -2.19
CA GLN A 316 9.46 8.98 -3.48
C GLN A 316 8.18 9.83 -3.56
N ALA A 317 7.30 9.71 -2.56
CA ALA A 317 6.04 10.43 -2.53
C ALA A 317 6.26 11.94 -2.37
N ALA A 318 7.04 12.37 -1.37
CA ALA A 318 7.28 13.79 -1.13
C ALA A 318 8.05 14.45 -2.28
N GLY A 319 9.05 13.77 -2.84
CA GLY A 319 9.80 14.27 -3.99
C GLY A 319 8.94 14.41 -5.24
N HIS A 320 8.02 13.46 -5.49
CA HIS A 320 7.05 13.57 -6.59
C HIS A 320 6.09 14.74 -6.39
N VAL A 321 5.45 14.80 -5.22
CA VAL A 321 4.38 15.77 -4.91
C VAL A 321 4.91 17.20 -4.91
N THR A 322 6.06 17.47 -4.27
CA THR A 322 6.61 18.83 -4.20
C THR A 322 7.11 19.33 -5.55
N ARG A 323 7.71 18.46 -6.37
CA ARG A 323 8.06 18.81 -7.77
C ARG A 323 6.84 19.06 -8.63
N LEU A 324 5.79 18.25 -8.48
CA LEU A 324 4.53 18.46 -9.19
C LEU A 324 3.90 19.80 -8.79
N ALA A 325 3.91 20.13 -7.50
CA ALA A 325 3.41 21.38 -6.97
C ALA A 325 4.10 22.58 -7.62
N VAL A 326 5.43 22.58 -7.72
CA VAL A 326 6.20 23.62 -8.44
C VAL A 326 5.73 23.72 -9.89
N GLN A 327 5.60 22.59 -10.59
CA GLN A 327 5.18 22.58 -11.99
C GLN A 327 3.74 23.10 -12.20
N MET A 328 2.80 22.73 -11.33
CA MET A 328 1.39 23.14 -11.42
C MET A 328 1.20 24.65 -11.19
N HIS A 329 2.07 25.27 -10.39
CA HIS A 329 2.07 26.72 -10.18
C HIS A 329 2.84 27.49 -11.27
N GLY A 330 3.55 26.81 -12.18
CA GLY A 330 4.32 27.44 -13.25
C GLY A 330 5.45 28.33 -12.70
N GLY A 331 5.65 29.51 -13.29
CA GLY A 331 6.70 30.45 -12.85
C GLY A 331 6.58 30.86 -11.37
N MET A 332 5.36 30.95 -10.84
CA MET A 332 5.12 31.26 -9.42
C MET A 332 5.60 30.13 -8.49
N GLY A 333 5.54 28.88 -8.92
CA GLY A 333 6.07 27.76 -8.13
C GLY A 333 7.60 27.74 -8.05
N TYR A 334 8.27 28.43 -8.99
CA TYR A 334 9.72 28.55 -9.06
C TYR A 334 10.25 29.84 -8.41
N SER A 335 9.39 30.82 -8.13
CA SER A 335 9.77 32.06 -7.46
C SER A 335 9.73 31.92 -5.94
N ASP A 336 10.56 32.69 -5.24
CA ASP A 336 10.56 32.75 -3.77
C ASP A 336 9.29 33.44 -3.21
N GLU A 337 8.44 34.04 -4.05
CA GLU A 337 7.14 34.61 -3.66
C GLU A 337 6.12 33.53 -3.23
N SER A 338 6.32 32.27 -3.63
CA SER A 338 5.48 31.14 -3.25
C SER A 338 6.16 30.25 -2.20
N ASP A 339 5.36 29.72 -1.27
CA ASP A 339 5.85 28.77 -0.26
C ASP A 339 6.11 27.37 -0.83
N VAL A 340 5.57 27.05 -2.01
CA VAL A 340 5.70 25.72 -2.64
C VAL A 340 7.17 25.36 -2.89
N GLY A 341 7.99 26.35 -3.29
CA GLY A 341 9.43 26.15 -3.46
C GLY A 341 10.15 25.81 -2.15
N LEU A 342 9.67 26.32 -1.00
CA LEU A 342 10.21 25.99 0.31
C LEU A 342 9.95 24.53 0.68
N MET A 343 8.77 24.01 0.34
CA MET A 343 8.41 22.60 0.57
C MET A 343 9.29 21.65 -0.26
N LEU A 344 9.62 22.02 -1.50
CA LEU A 344 10.59 21.26 -2.30
C LEU A 344 11.98 21.25 -1.64
N LYS A 345 12.47 22.42 -1.19
CA LYS A 345 13.75 22.53 -0.46
C LYS A 345 13.74 21.67 0.81
N LYS A 346 12.64 21.69 1.58
CA LYS A 346 12.46 20.86 2.78
C LYS A 346 12.49 19.36 2.46
N ALA A 347 11.75 18.94 1.44
CA ALA A 347 11.72 17.54 1.01
C ALA A 347 13.12 17.05 0.58
N ILE A 348 13.89 17.86 -0.14
CA ILE A 348 15.28 17.54 -0.51
C ILE A 348 16.13 17.33 0.75
N ALA A 349 16.05 18.26 1.70
CA ALA A 349 16.87 18.21 2.90
C ALA A 349 16.54 16.97 3.77
N LEU A 350 15.26 16.72 4.05
CA LEU A 350 14.81 15.56 4.82
C LEU A 350 15.07 14.22 4.10
N SER A 351 14.99 14.19 2.77
CA SER A 351 15.31 12.99 1.99
C SER A 351 16.78 12.60 2.12
N SER A 352 17.67 13.58 2.27
CA SER A 352 19.12 13.32 2.45
C SER A 352 19.50 12.84 3.86
N GLU A 353 18.66 13.06 4.85
CA GLU A 353 18.92 12.76 6.27
C GLU A 353 18.65 11.27 6.58
N LEU A 354 19.55 10.64 7.33
CA LEU A 354 19.54 9.21 7.74
C LEU A 354 19.49 8.16 6.62
N GLY A 355 19.78 8.57 5.38
CA GLY A 355 19.82 7.72 4.19
C GLY A 355 18.82 8.17 3.12
N ASN A 356 19.26 8.14 1.87
CA ASN A 356 18.39 8.38 0.72
C ASN A 356 17.71 7.08 0.26
N ARG A 357 16.76 7.19 -0.68
CA ARG A 357 15.99 6.07 -1.22
C ARG A 357 16.87 4.91 -1.65
N ARG A 358 17.95 5.18 -2.41
CA ARG A 358 18.86 4.13 -2.88
C ARG A 358 19.47 3.35 -1.71
N ALA A 359 19.95 4.05 -0.69
CA ALA A 359 20.53 3.40 0.49
C ALA A 359 19.49 2.55 1.24
N HIS A 360 18.24 3.02 1.31
CA HIS A 360 17.15 2.29 1.95
C HIS A 360 16.64 1.10 1.14
N VAL A 361 16.60 1.19 -0.20
CA VAL A 361 16.33 0.04 -1.08
C VAL A 361 17.39 -1.06 -0.83
N THR A 362 18.67 -0.69 -0.79
CA THR A 362 19.76 -1.65 -0.50
C THR A 362 19.66 -2.23 0.91
N ARG A 363 19.36 -1.40 1.92
CA ARG A 363 19.19 -1.86 3.30
C ARG A 363 18.00 -2.82 3.44
N TYR A 364 16.89 -2.51 2.78
CA TYR A 364 15.70 -3.36 2.71
C TYR A 364 16.02 -4.70 2.04
N LEU A 365 16.70 -4.69 0.89
CA LEU A 365 17.10 -5.89 0.18
C LEU A 365 17.97 -6.83 1.05
N LYS A 366 18.95 -6.27 1.77
CA LYS A 366 19.77 -7.06 2.70
C LYS A 366 18.93 -7.72 3.79
N ALA A 367 17.95 -7.00 4.35
CA ALA A 367 17.05 -7.56 5.34
C ALA A 367 16.18 -8.67 4.75
N LEU A 368 15.68 -8.49 3.51
CA LEU A 368 14.90 -9.48 2.78
C LEU A 368 15.69 -10.79 2.55
N GLN A 369 16.95 -10.69 2.12
CA GLN A 369 17.83 -11.85 1.89
C GLN A 369 18.22 -12.59 3.18
N GLN A 370 18.11 -11.93 4.34
CA GLN A 370 18.39 -12.52 5.65
C GLN A 370 17.17 -13.19 6.28
N GLN A 371 15.98 -13.07 5.67
CA GLN A 371 14.81 -13.79 6.14
C GLN A 371 14.95 -15.29 5.81
N PRO A 372 14.54 -16.21 6.71
CA PRO A 372 14.54 -17.64 6.41
C PRO A 372 13.65 -17.94 5.20
N ALA A 373 14.14 -18.76 4.26
CA ALA A 373 13.31 -19.27 3.17
C ALA A 373 12.08 -19.99 3.76
N GLY A 374 10.88 -19.45 3.49
CA GLY A 374 9.61 -19.93 4.05
C GLY A 374 8.92 -19.01 5.05
N SER A 375 9.50 -17.86 5.43
CA SER A 375 8.84 -16.88 6.33
C SER A 375 7.81 -15.96 5.66
N ALA A 376 7.47 -16.20 4.39
CA ALA A 376 6.45 -15.45 3.66
C ALA A 376 5.03 -15.92 4.04
N ASP A 377 4.69 -15.77 5.32
CA ASP A 377 3.29 -15.66 5.75
C ASP A 377 3.14 -14.36 6.55
N PRO A 378 2.73 -13.25 5.90
CA PRO A 378 2.49 -11.99 6.61
C PRO A 378 1.34 -12.08 7.62
N ALA A 379 0.58 -13.19 7.63
CA ALA A 379 -0.51 -13.40 8.58
C ALA A 379 -0.05 -13.94 9.95
N GLY A 380 1.24 -14.18 10.18
CA GLY A 380 1.78 -14.39 11.53
C GLY A 380 0.98 -15.37 12.39
N ASN A 381 0.63 -16.54 11.86
CA ASN A 381 0.06 -17.60 12.67
C ASN A 381 1.17 -18.58 13.03
N ALA A 382 1.72 -18.41 14.23
CA ALA A 382 2.52 -19.43 14.88
C ALA A 382 1.82 -20.79 14.76
N GLU A 383 2.59 -21.85 14.54
CA GLU A 383 2.14 -23.25 14.48
C GLU A 383 1.42 -23.66 15.79
N ALA A 384 0.18 -23.23 15.96
CA ALA A 384 -0.75 -23.81 16.91
C ALA A 384 -1.04 -25.23 16.42
N SER A 385 -1.05 -26.19 17.35
CA SER A 385 -1.26 -27.62 17.07
C SER A 385 -2.35 -27.81 16.00
N GLU A 386 -1.97 -28.30 14.81
CA GLU A 386 -2.89 -28.48 13.69
C GLU A 386 -4.00 -29.45 14.10
N LYS A 387 -5.23 -28.93 14.25
CA LYS A 387 -6.40 -29.78 14.41
C LYS A 387 -6.59 -30.55 13.10
N THR A 388 -6.50 -31.87 13.14
CA THR A 388 -6.69 -32.69 11.95
C THR A 388 -8.17 -32.74 11.59
N TRP A 389 -8.54 -32.09 10.49
CA TRP A 389 -9.91 -32.10 9.95
C TRP A 389 -10.08 -33.28 8.99
N THR A 390 -10.98 -34.20 9.32
CA THR A 390 -11.36 -35.35 8.47
C THR A 390 -12.84 -35.35 8.08
N SER A 391 -13.63 -34.45 8.66
CA SER A 391 -15.04 -34.20 8.31
C SER A 391 -15.30 -32.70 8.32
N PHE A 392 -16.12 -32.22 7.39
CA PHE A 392 -16.33 -30.79 7.17
C PHE A 392 -17.81 -30.44 7.33
N PRO A 393 -18.18 -29.55 8.27
CA PRO A 393 -19.57 -29.17 8.48
C PRO A 393 -20.14 -28.47 7.24
N THR A 394 -21.36 -28.84 6.83
CA THR A 394 -22.07 -28.16 5.74
C THR A 394 -22.75 -26.89 6.23
N GLU A 395 -23.13 -26.87 7.51
CA GLU A 395 -23.70 -25.72 8.21
C GLU A 395 -23.00 -25.56 9.56
N GLY A 396 -22.79 -24.32 9.98
CA GLY A 396 -22.15 -24.01 11.24
C GLY A 396 -22.33 -22.55 11.61
N ASP A 397 -22.11 -22.24 12.89
CA ASP A 397 -21.92 -20.86 13.31
C ASP A 397 -20.48 -20.44 13.02
N TRP A 398 -20.23 -20.04 11.77
CA TRP A 398 -18.90 -19.66 11.28
C TRP A 398 -18.34 -18.47 12.03
N ASP A 399 -19.18 -17.56 12.51
CA ASP A 399 -18.77 -16.36 13.23
C ASP A 399 -18.37 -16.68 14.68
N ALA A 400 -18.99 -17.70 15.29
CA ALA A 400 -18.55 -18.22 16.59
C ALA A 400 -17.25 -19.05 16.51
N MET A 401 -16.86 -19.52 15.32
CA MET A 401 -15.62 -20.28 15.12
C MET A 401 -14.40 -19.34 15.17
N PRO A 402 -13.37 -19.62 15.99
CA PRO A 402 -12.13 -18.84 15.97
C PRO A 402 -11.53 -18.78 14.56
N GLU A 403 -11.01 -17.62 14.15
CA GLU A 403 -10.49 -17.42 12.79
C GLU A 403 -9.39 -18.43 12.43
N THR A 404 -8.46 -18.69 13.34
CA THR A 404 -7.40 -19.69 13.16
C THR A 404 -7.97 -21.09 12.89
N GLU A 405 -9.03 -21.48 13.61
CA GLU A 405 -9.69 -22.77 13.42
C GLU A 405 -10.42 -22.83 12.07
N PHE A 406 -11.12 -21.75 11.69
CA PHE A 406 -11.79 -21.64 10.40
C PHE A 406 -10.79 -21.75 9.23
N ARG A 407 -9.64 -21.07 9.31
CA ARG A 407 -8.57 -21.17 8.31
C ARG A 407 -8.00 -22.57 8.21
N GLN A 408 -7.73 -23.24 9.34
CA GLN A 408 -7.27 -24.62 9.36
C GLN A 408 -8.28 -25.57 8.70
N MET A 409 -9.57 -25.38 8.95
CA MET A 409 -10.65 -26.15 8.31
C MET A 409 -10.64 -25.95 6.79
N LEU A 410 -10.55 -24.70 6.31
CA LEU A 410 -10.49 -24.39 4.88
C LEU A 410 -9.26 -25.01 4.21
N ARG A 411 -8.08 -24.88 4.82
CA ARG A 411 -6.83 -25.49 4.33
C ARG A 411 -6.97 -26.99 4.15
N ALA A 412 -7.49 -27.67 5.17
CA ALA A 412 -7.71 -29.10 5.12
C ALA A 412 -8.77 -29.49 4.07
N PHE A 413 -9.83 -28.70 3.92
CA PHE A 413 -10.86 -28.93 2.90
C PHE A 413 -10.29 -28.84 1.49
N TYR A 414 -9.54 -27.76 1.18
CA TYR A 414 -8.91 -27.58 -0.13
C TYR A 414 -7.89 -28.68 -0.42
N ARG A 415 -7.05 -29.04 0.56
CA ARG A 415 -6.10 -30.16 0.42
C ARG A 415 -6.77 -31.50 0.13
N GLY A 416 -7.94 -31.75 0.74
CA GLY A 416 -8.66 -33.01 0.57
C GLY A 416 -9.52 -33.09 -0.70
N HIS A 417 -9.94 -31.96 -1.26
CA HIS A 417 -11.01 -31.94 -2.28
C HIS A 417 -10.68 -31.13 -3.55
N TYR A 418 -9.76 -30.17 -3.52
CA TYR A 418 -9.42 -29.40 -4.71
C TYR A 418 -8.46 -30.20 -5.60
N PRO A 419 -8.72 -30.37 -6.91
CA PRO A 419 -7.85 -31.16 -7.77
C PRO A 419 -6.46 -30.55 -7.90
N GLU A 420 -5.42 -31.32 -7.54
CA GLU A 420 -4.03 -30.84 -7.51
C GLU A 420 -3.56 -30.26 -8.85
N HIS A 421 -3.93 -30.91 -9.96
CA HIS A 421 -3.57 -30.49 -11.31
C HIS A 421 -4.23 -29.16 -11.75
N LEU A 422 -5.19 -28.62 -10.98
CA LEU A 422 -5.84 -27.33 -11.26
C LEU A 422 -5.29 -26.19 -10.39
N ARG A 423 -4.28 -26.44 -9.57
CA ARG A 423 -3.67 -25.39 -8.73
C ARG A 423 -2.86 -24.40 -9.56
N HIS A 424 -2.86 -23.14 -9.12
CA HIS A 424 -2.01 -22.06 -9.64
C HIS A 424 -2.14 -21.81 -11.16
N ARG A 425 -3.30 -22.11 -11.76
CA ARG A 425 -3.55 -21.86 -13.17
C ARG A 425 -3.58 -20.35 -13.46
N THR A 426 -2.78 -19.94 -14.43
CA THR A 426 -2.58 -18.53 -14.82
C THR A 426 -3.65 -18.03 -15.80
N ARG A 427 -4.26 -18.94 -16.56
CA ARG A 427 -5.44 -18.67 -17.40
C ARG A 427 -6.74 -18.98 -16.68
N ARG A 428 -7.84 -18.39 -17.16
CA ARG A 428 -9.17 -18.78 -16.71
C ARG A 428 -9.50 -20.20 -17.19
N LEU A 429 -10.14 -20.97 -16.31
CA LEU A 429 -10.58 -22.34 -16.59
C LEU A 429 -12.00 -22.33 -17.15
N HIS A 430 -12.24 -23.16 -18.16
CA HIS A 430 -13.55 -23.37 -18.74
C HIS A 430 -14.44 -24.22 -17.83
N TRP A 431 -15.76 -24.13 -18.03
CA TRP A 431 -16.73 -24.88 -17.20
C TRP A 431 -16.48 -26.39 -17.22
N HIS A 432 -16.10 -26.96 -18.37
CA HIS A 432 -15.80 -28.39 -18.48
C HIS A 432 -14.54 -28.81 -17.70
N GLU A 433 -13.67 -27.88 -17.34
CA GLU A 433 -12.44 -28.13 -16.57
C GLU A 433 -12.66 -27.98 -15.05
N ILE A 434 -13.45 -26.99 -14.63
CA ILE A 434 -13.59 -26.60 -13.21
C ILE A 434 -14.99 -26.86 -12.61
N GLY A 435 -15.97 -27.26 -13.43
CA GLY A 435 -17.36 -27.43 -12.99
C GLY A 435 -17.54 -28.45 -11.86
N ASP A 436 -16.66 -29.45 -11.75
CA ASP A 436 -16.71 -30.42 -10.64
C ASP A 436 -16.29 -29.83 -9.30
N TRP A 437 -15.37 -28.84 -9.31
CA TRP A 437 -15.04 -28.08 -8.12
C TRP A 437 -16.21 -27.21 -7.67
N TYR A 438 -16.85 -26.52 -8.61
CA TYR A 438 -18.07 -25.75 -8.35
C TYR A 438 -19.14 -26.61 -7.66
N ARG A 439 -19.41 -27.81 -8.20
CA ARG A 439 -20.39 -28.75 -7.62
C ARG A 439 -19.96 -29.31 -6.27
N THR A 440 -18.66 -29.47 -6.03
CA THR A 440 -18.13 -29.88 -4.74
C THR A 440 -18.43 -28.85 -3.66
N LEU A 441 -18.13 -27.57 -3.93
CA LEU A 441 -18.51 -26.48 -3.04
C LEU A 441 -20.03 -26.36 -2.86
N ALA A 442 -20.80 -26.58 -3.93
CA ALA A 442 -22.26 -26.54 -3.87
C ALA A 442 -22.84 -27.64 -2.95
N ARG A 443 -22.35 -28.89 -3.08
CA ARG A 443 -22.72 -30.00 -2.17
C ARG A 443 -22.34 -29.71 -0.72
N GLN A 444 -21.20 -29.04 -0.51
CA GLN A 444 -20.75 -28.61 0.81
C GLN A 444 -21.50 -27.39 1.36
N LYS A 445 -22.35 -26.73 0.54
CA LYS A 445 -23.01 -25.44 0.82
C LYS A 445 -22.03 -24.27 1.03
N TRP A 446 -20.82 -24.38 0.49
CA TRP A 446 -19.76 -23.37 0.63
C TRP A 446 -19.55 -22.51 -0.63
N ILE A 447 -20.31 -22.77 -1.71
CA ILE A 447 -20.15 -22.09 -3.00
C ILE A 447 -20.53 -20.59 -2.97
N ALA A 448 -21.45 -20.20 -2.09
CA ALA A 448 -21.92 -18.82 -1.95
C ALA A 448 -21.64 -18.29 -0.53
N PRO A 449 -20.38 -17.95 -0.22
CA PRO A 449 -19.98 -17.66 1.15
C PRO A 449 -20.66 -16.41 1.72
N SER A 450 -20.96 -15.41 0.90
CA SER A 450 -21.60 -14.16 1.33
C SER A 450 -23.14 -14.19 1.33
N TRP A 451 -23.77 -15.18 0.68
CA TRP A 451 -25.22 -15.20 0.57
C TRP A 451 -25.88 -15.50 1.92
N PRO A 452 -27.04 -14.91 2.24
CA PRO A 452 -27.80 -15.26 3.43
C PRO A 452 -28.18 -16.75 3.44
N ARG A 453 -28.21 -17.36 4.63
CA ARG A 453 -28.52 -18.79 4.80
C ARG A 453 -29.88 -19.19 4.21
N GLN A 454 -30.89 -18.32 4.32
CA GLN A 454 -32.23 -18.56 3.75
C GLN A 454 -32.23 -18.73 2.22
N TYR A 455 -31.17 -18.26 1.55
CA TYR A 455 -30.97 -18.42 0.11
C TYR A 455 -29.90 -19.47 -0.23
N GLY A 456 -29.48 -20.30 0.73
CA GLY A 456 -28.53 -21.40 0.52
C GLY A 456 -27.05 -21.03 0.63
N GLY A 457 -26.71 -19.83 1.10
CA GLY A 457 -25.33 -19.41 1.35
C GLY A 457 -24.81 -19.71 2.76
N MET A 458 -23.54 -19.39 3.00
CA MET A 458 -22.91 -19.57 4.32
C MET A 458 -23.23 -18.42 5.29
N ALA A 459 -23.57 -17.23 4.77
CA ALA A 459 -23.67 -15.99 5.51
C ALA A 459 -22.41 -15.66 6.33
N LEU A 460 -21.23 -15.80 5.73
CA LEU A 460 -19.98 -15.45 6.36
C LEU A 460 -19.95 -13.95 6.69
N SER A 461 -19.50 -13.61 7.90
CA SER A 461 -19.09 -12.24 8.21
C SER A 461 -17.93 -11.79 7.32
N ALA A 462 -17.69 -10.47 7.28
CA ALA A 462 -16.57 -9.87 6.57
C ALA A 462 -15.21 -10.51 6.90
N GLU A 463 -14.95 -10.80 8.18
CA GLU A 463 -13.72 -11.44 8.64
C GLU A 463 -13.57 -12.85 8.03
N LYS A 464 -14.61 -13.68 8.13
CA LYS A 464 -14.57 -15.04 7.57
C LYS A 464 -14.54 -15.04 6.04
N MET A 465 -15.17 -14.06 5.39
CA MET A 465 -15.06 -13.88 3.94
C MET A 465 -13.62 -13.62 3.51
N ILE A 466 -12.90 -12.75 4.22
CA ILE A 466 -11.48 -12.48 3.95
C ILE A 466 -10.65 -13.77 4.13
N ALA A 467 -10.83 -14.48 5.25
CA ALA A 467 -10.16 -15.76 5.48
C ALA A 467 -10.47 -16.80 4.38
N TYR A 468 -11.73 -16.88 3.94
CA TYR A 468 -12.16 -17.78 2.86
C TYR A 468 -11.44 -17.48 1.54
N ILE A 469 -11.33 -16.21 1.17
CA ILE A 469 -10.65 -15.76 -0.06
C ILE A 469 -9.15 -16.00 0.04
N GLU A 470 -8.51 -15.58 1.13
CA GLU A 470 -7.07 -15.70 1.32
C GLU A 470 -6.61 -17.17 1.31
N GLU A 471 -7.35 -18.09 1.92
CA GLU A 471 -6.99 -19.50 1.92
C GLU A 471 -7.19 -20.19 0.56
N GLN A 472 -8.21 -19.78 -0.22
CA GLN A 472 -8.35 -20.24 -1.62
C GLN A 472 -7.14 -19.79 -2.44
N GLU A 473 -6.79 -18.50 -2.33
CA GLU A 473 -5.69 -17.91 -3.07
C GLU A 473 -4.33 -18.51 -2.66
N ARG A 474 -4.12 -18.74 -1.36
CA ARG A 474 -2.93 -19.41 -0.80
C ARG A 474 -2.78 -20.82 -1.37
N TYR A 475 -3.86 -21.58 -1.44
CA TYR A 475 -3.83 -22.94 -1.98
C TYR A 475 -3.73 -22.98 -3.52
N GLY A 476 -4.01 -21.87 -4.20
CA GLY A 476 -4.03 -21.78 -5.66
C GLY A 476 -5.32 -22.30 -6.29
N VAL A 477 -6.45 -22.17 -5.59
CA VAL A 477 -7.77 -22.55 -6.09
C VAL A 477 -8.15 -21.64 -7.28
N GLY A 478 -8.46 -22.26 -8.42
CA GLY A 478 -8.89 -21.58 -9.62
C GLY A 478 -10.30 -21.01 -9.46
N ARG A 479 -10.53 -19.81 -10.01
CA ARG A 479 -11.83 -19.15 -9.97
C ARG A 479 -12.79 -19.77 -11.01
N PRO A 480 -13.86 -20.47 -10.59
CA PRO A 480 -14.83 -21.00 -11.54
C PRO A 480 -15.69 -19.87 -12.15
N PRO A 481 -16.49 -20.14 -13.21
CA PRO A 481 -17.52 -19.22 -13.68
C PRO A 481 -18.50 -18.88 -12.54
N ASP A 482 -18.38 -17.67 -12.00
CA ASP A 482 -19.03 -17.26 -10.75
C ASP A 482 -19.94 -16.03 -10.90
N GLN A 483 -20.18 -15.54 -12.12
CA GLN A 483 -21.01 -14.37 -12.38
C GLN A 483 -22.43 -14.53 -11.82
N GLY A 484 -22.98 -15.75 -11.82
CA GLY A 484 -24.24 -16.06 -11.15
C GLY A 484 -24.19 -15.82 -9.63
N LEU A 485 -23.09 -16.20 -8.98
CA LEU A 485 -22.89 -16.14 -7.53
C LEU A 485 -22.57 -14.73 -7.04
N VAL A 486 -21.62 -14.07 -7.70
CA VAL A 486 -21.05 -12.80 -7.24
C VAL A 486 -21.79 -11.58 -7.77
N MET A 487 -22.55 -11.71 -8.86
CA MET A 487 -23.25 -10.60 -9.50
C MET A 487 -24.77 -10.80 -9.51
N LEU A 488 -25.28 -11.82 -10.21
CA LEU A 488 -26.72 -11.93 -10.44
C LEU A 488 -27.50 -12.30 -9.19
N GLY A 489 -27.05 -13.28 -8.41
CA GLY A 489 -27.79 -13.74 -7.23
C GLY A 489 -28.04 -12.64 -6.19
N PRO A 490 -27.04 -11.82 -5.80
CA PRO A 490 -27.27 -10.66 -4.94
C PRO A 490 -28.30 -9.67 -5.52
N ILE A 491 -28.32 -9.50 -6.84
CA ILE A 491 -29.33 -8.68 -7.52
C ILE A 491 -30.73 -9.31 -7.43
N LEU A 492 -30.87 -10.62 -7.63
CA LEU A 492 -32.15 -11.32 -7.50
C LEU A 492 -32.67 -11.33 -6.06
N ILE A 493 -31.79 -11.51 -5.08
CA ILE A 493 -32.14 -11.42 -3.65
C ILE A 493 -32.73 -10.03 -3.32
N ARG A 494 -32.19 -8.97 -3.93
CA ARG A 494 -32.59 -7.59 -3.62
C ARG A 494 -33.75 -7.06 -4.48
N TYR A 495 -33.79 -7.40 -5.75
CA TYR A 495 -34.67 -6.80 -6.75
C TYR A 495 -35.50 -7.82 -7.53
N GLY A 496 -35.19 -9.11 -7.41
CA GLY A 496 -35.94 -10.17 -8.07
C GLY A 496 -37.28 -10.43 -7.39
N THR A 497 -38.26 -10.87 -8.16
CA THR A 497 -39.55 -11.33 -7.62
C THR A 497 -39.37 -12.66 -6.85
N PRO A 498 -40.31 -13.04 -5.96
CA PRO A 498 -40.27 -14.33 -5.28
C PRO A 498 -40.14 -15.53 -6.25
N GLU A 499 -40.82 -15.46 -7.40
CA GLU A 499 -40.79 -16.49 -8.44
C GLU A 499 -39.40 -16.57 -9.10
N GLN A 500 -38.79 -15.41 -9.40
CA GLN A 500 -37.41 -15.36 -9.91
C GLN A 500 -36.41 -15.90 -8.89
N GLN A 501 -36.56 -15.54 -7.60
CA GLN A 501 -35.70 -16.03 -6.54
C GLN A 501 -35.79 -17.56 -6.40
N GLN A 502 -37.01 -18.10 -6.38
CA GLN A 502 -37.27 -19.53 -6.25
C GLN A 502 -36.76 -20.33 -7.46
N LYS A 503 -36.89 -19.78 -8.67
CA LYS A 503 -36.45 -20.41 -9.92
C LYS A 503 -34.94 -20.37 -10.10
N TYR A 504 -34.30 -19.23 -9.87
CA TYR A 504 -32.93 -19.00 -10.31
C TYR A 504 -31.87 -19.17 -9.20
N LEU A 505 -32.15 -18.82 -7.93
CA LEU A 505 -31.12 -18.90 -6.88
C LEU A 505 -30.63 -20.34 -6.63
N PRO A 506 -31.51 -21.36 -6.51
CA PRO A 506 -31.05 -22.74 -6.33
C PRO A 506 -30.27 -23.27 -7.54
N ALA A 507 -30.69 -22.90 -8.76
CA ALA A 507 -30.05 -23.33 -10.00
C ALA A 507 -28.68 -22.66 -10.22
N ILE A 508 -28.51 -21.42 -9.72
CA ILE A 508 -27.20 -20.77 -9.64
C ILE A 508 -26.30 -21.58 -8.69
N LEU A 509 -26.76 -21.86 -7.46
CA LEU A 509 -25.94 -22.56 -6.46
C LEU A 509 -25.51 -23.96 -6.91
N SER A 510 -26.39 -24.71 -7.59
CA SER A 510 -26.10 -26.05 -8.07
C SER A 510 -25.18 -26.09 -9.30
N GLY A 511 -25.07 -24.97 -10.03
CA GLY A 511 -24.39 -24.89 -11.32
C GLY A 511 -25.21 -25.45 -12.49
N GLU A 512 -26.51 -25.68 -12.29
CA GLU A 512 -27.45 -25.99 -13.38
C GLU A 512 -27.58 -24.79 -14.32
N HIS A 513 -27.64 -23.59 -13.74
CA HIS A 513 -27.60 -22.33 -14.47
C HIS A 513 -26.24 -21.65 -14.28
N VAL A 514 -25.37 -21.81 -15.28
CA VAL A 514 -24.12 -21.02 -15.42
C VAL A 514 -24.45 -19.73 -16.18
N TRP A 515 -23.94 -18.60 -15.67
CA TRP A 515 -24.34 -17.26 -16.14
C TRP A 515 -23.18 -16.49 -16.75
N ALA A 516 -23.48 -15.72 -17.80
CA ALA A 516 -22.61 -14.69 -18.37
C ALA A 516 -23.19 -13.28 -18.15
N GLN A 517 -22.32 -12.27 -18.22
CA GLN A 517 -22.72 -10.85 -18.13
C GLN A 517 -22.80 -10.22 -19.52
N GLY A 518 -23.83 -9.41 -19.74
CA GLY A 518 -24.16 -8.74 -20.99
C GLY A 518 -24.27 -7.24 -20.93
N TYR A 519 -23.21 -6.55 -20.52
CA TYR A 519 -23.24 -5.11 -20.36
C TYR A 519 -22.68 -4.40 -21.59
N SER A 520 -21.38 -4.61 -21.83
CA SER A 520 -20.61 -3.92 -22.84
C SER A 520 -21.08 -4.22 -24.26
N GLU A 521 -20.97 -3.21 -25.12
CA GLU A 521 -21.23 -3.29 -26.56
C GLU A 521 -20.02 -2.73 -27.32
N PRO A 522 -19.86 -3.01 -28.63
CA PRO A 522 -18.73 -2.52 -29.41
C PRO A 522 -18.49 -1.01 -29.29
N ASN A 523 -19.56 -0.22 -29.13
CA ASN A 523 -19.51 1.24 -28.99
C ASN A 523 -19.94 1.74 -27.60
N ALA A 524 -20.09 0.84 -26.60
CA ALA A 524 -20.50 1.20 -25.24
C ALA A 524 -19.77 0.33 -24.21
N GLY A 525 -18.54 0.74 -23.86
CA GLY A 525 -17.75 0.19 -22.76
C GLY A 525 -17.72 1.14 -21.56
N SER A 526 -16.71 2.02 -21.50
CA SER A 526 -16.57 3.03 -20.44
C SER A 526 -17.77 3.99 -20.35
N ASP A 527 -18.38 4.36 -21.48
CA ASP A 527 -19.66 5.07 -21.53
C ASP A 527 -20.83 4.08 -21.66
N LEU A 528 -20.98 3.22 -20.65
CA LEU A 528 -21.98 2.16 -20.64
C LEU A 528 -23.41 2.67 -20.83
N ALA A 529 -23.70 3.92 -20.41
CA ALA A 529 -25.01 4.52 -20.58
C ALA A 529 -25.42 4.70 -22.06
N SER A 530 -24.46 4.70 -22.99
CA SER A 530 -24.68 4.83 -24.44
C SER A 530 -25.02 3.51 -25.15
N LEU A 531 -25.26 2.42 -24.40
CA LEU A 531 -25.70 1.13 -24.95
C LEU A 531 -26.95 1.26 -25.84
N ARG A 532 -27.01 0.41 -26.87
CA ARG A 532 -27.99 0.41 -27.96
C ARG A 532 -28.72 -0.91 -28.17
N CYS A 533 -28.23 -2.04 -27.65
CA CYS A 533 -28.98 -3.30 -27.67
C CYS A 533 -30.35 -3.06 -27.04
N GLU A 534 -31.41 -3.31 -27.81
CA GLU A 534 -32.76 -2.85 -27.52
C GLU A 534 -33.67 -4.01 -27.17
N ALA A 535 -34.61 -3.77 -26.26
CA ALA A 535 -35.70 -4.67 -25.94
C ALA A 535 -37.03 -3.93 -26.13
N VAL A 536 -37.78 -4.28 -27.18
CA VAL A 536 -39.11 -3.70 -27.45
C VAL A 536 -40.17 -4.56 -26.77
N ALA A 537 -40.97 -3.95 -25.89
CA ALA A 537 -42.04 -4.66 -25.20
C ALA A 537 -43.19 -5.02 -26.17
N GLN A 538 -43.57 -6.30 -26.22
CA GLN A 538 -44.83 -6.79 -26.79
C GLN A 538 -45.73 -7.30 -25.66
N ASP A 539 -46.80 -8.05 -25.94
CA ASP A 539 -47.76 -8.47 -24.90
C ASP A 539 -47.12 -9.33 -23.80
N GLU A 540 -46.55 -10.49 -24.16
CA GLU A 540 -46.00 -11.47 -23.20
C GLU A 540 -44.45 -11.48 -23.13
N TYR A 541 -43.79 -10.90 -24.11
CA TYR A 541 -42.33 -10.93 -24.25
C TYR A 541 -41.75 -9.58 -24.69
N PHE A 542 -40.45 -9.42 -24.52
CA PHE A 542 -39.63 -8.43 -25.20
C PHE A 542 -39.04 -9.05 -26.47
N VAL A 543 -38.97 -8.28 -27.54
CA VAL A 543 -38.14 -8.62 -28.71
C VAL A 543 -36.81 -7.90 -28.56
N VAL A 544 -35.74 -8.68 -28.43
CA VAL A 544 -34.39 -8.18 -28.20
C VAL A 544 -33.58 -8.22 -29.48
N ASN A 545 -32.99 -7.08 -29.84
CA ASN A 545 -32.14 -6.93 -31.01
C ASN A 545 -30.84 -6.18 -30.66
N GLY A 546 -29.72 -6.63 -31.21
CA GLY A 546 -28.43 -5.95 -31.09
C GLY A 546 -27.28 -6.90 -30.76
N GLN A 547 -26.28 -6.39 -30.05
CA GLN A 547 -25.04 -7.12 -29.78
C GLN A 547 -24.47 -6.76 -28.40
N LYS A 548 -23.92 -7.76 -27.73
CA LYS A 548 -23.01 -7.63 -26.59
C LYS A 548 -21.62 -8.14 -26.92
N THR A 549 -20.61 -7.66 -26.20
CA THR A 549 -19.21 -8.10 -26.38
C THR A 549 -18.47 -8.10 -25.05
N TRP A 550 -17.31 -8.76 -25.01
CA TRP A 550 -16.50 -9.00 -23.81
C TRP A 550 -17.20 -9.83 -22.74
N SER A 551 -18.21 -10.62 -23.10
CA SER A 551 -18.92 -11.52 -22.17
C SER A 551 -18.02 -12.69 -21.79
N THR A 552 -17.47 -12.65 -20.59
CA THR A 552 -16.57 -13.69 -20.06
C THR A 552 -17.25 -15.06 -20.04
N LEU A 553 -16.61 -16.04 -20.68
CA LEU A 553 -17.01 -17.45 -20.76
C LEU A 553 -18.46 -17.70 -21.17
N ALA A 554 -19.06 -16.85 -22.01
CA ALA A 554 -20.45 -17.02 -22.42
C ALA A 554 -20.71 -18.29 -23.25
N GLN A 555 -19.69 -18.83 -23.91
CA GLN A 555 -19.77 -20.12 -24.60
C GLN A 555 -19.97 -21.31 -23.64
N ASP A 556 -19.56 -21.14 -22.38
CA ASP A 556 -19.76 -22.13 -21.32
C ASP A 556 -21.05 -21.87 -20.51
N ALA A 557 -21.69 -20.72 -20.73
CA ALA A 557 -22.86 -20.29 -19.98
C ALA A 557 -24.16 -20.84 -20.56
N SER A 558 -25.10 -21.14 -19.68
CA SER A 558 -26.48 -21.52 -20.05
C SER A 558 -27.39 -20.30 -20.18
N HIS A 559 -27.10 -19.25 -19.41
CA HIS A 559 -27.94 -18.07 -19.26
C HIS A 559 -27.08 -16.80 -19.24
N MET A 560 -27.72 -15.65 -19.43
CA MET A 560 -27.07 -14.36 -19.40
C MET A 560 -27.98 -13.32 -18.76
N PHE A 561 -27.39 -12.41 -18.00
CA PHE A 561 -28.07 -11.19 -17.57
C PHE A 561 -27.47 -9.99 -18.30
N MET A 562 -28.31 -9.05 -18.72
CA MET A 562 -27.89 -7.99 -19.63
C MET A 562 -28.61 -6.67 -19.36
N LEU A 563 -27.95 -5.57 -19.76
CA LEU A 563 -28.56 -4.25 -19.82
C LEU A 563 -29.03 -3.97 -21.24
N VAL A 564 -30.27 -3.53 -21.38
CA VAL A 564 -30.89 -3.23 -22.67
C VAL A 564 -31.54 -1.86 -22.67
N ARG A 565 -31.58 -1.23 -23.83
CA ARG A 565 -32.34 -0.01 -24.10
C ARG A 565 -33.82 -0.38 -24.21
N THR A 566 -34.65 0.21 -23.37
CA THR A 566 -36.12 0.04 -23.40
C THR A 566 -36.85 1.36 -23.65
N ASP A 567 -36.17 2.50 -23.51
CA ASP A 567 -36.70 3.82 -23.83
C ASP A 567 -35.58 4.71 -24.39
N LYS A 568 -35.82 5.29 -25.57
CA LYS A 568 -34.88 6.14 -26.33
C LYS A 568 -35.17 7.63 -26.17
N GLU A 569 -36.34 8.00 -25.66
CA GLU A 569 -36.81 9.39 -25.57
C GLU A 569 -36.45 10.06 -24.25
N VAL A 570 -35.94 9.27 -23.29
CA VAL A 570 -35.48 9.74 -21.99
C VAL A 570 -33.95 9.89 -21.93
N LYS A 571 -33.45 10.50 -20.85
CA LYS A 571 -32.00 10.54 -20.58
C LYS A 571 -31.42 9.12 -20.66
N LYS A 572 -30.25 8.98 -21.28
CA LYS A 572 -29.59 7.69 -21.55
C LYS A 572 -29.62 6.70 -20.39
N GLN A 573 -29.36 7.13 -19.15
CA GLN A 573 -29.39 6.27 -17.97
C GLN A 573 -30.80 5.81 -17.58
N ALA A 574 -31.80 6.67 -17.80
CA ALA A 574 -33.18 6.44 -17.41
C ALA A 574 -33.96 5.54 -18.39
N GLY A 575 -33.38 5.15 -19.51
CA GLY A 575 -34.02 4.29 -20.51
C GLY A 575 -33.44 2.88 -20.60
N ILE A 576 -32.76 2.42 -19.56
CA ILE A 576 -32.07 1.13 -19.51
C ILE A 576 -32.85 0.18 -18.58
N SER A 577 -33.06 -1.06 -19.01
CA SER A 577 -33.64 -2.14 -18.20
C SER A 577 -32.66 -3.30 -18.01
N PHE A 578 -32.91 -4.11 -16.98
CA PHE A 578 -32.12 -5.30 -16.66
C PHE A 578 -32.91 -6.56 -17.02
N LEU A 579 -32.41 -7.37 -17.96
CA LEU A 579 -33.08 -8.59 -18.43
C LEU A 579 -32.21 -9.83 -18.19
N MET A 580 -32.87 -10.96 -17.95
CA MET A 580 -32.28 -12.30 -18.01
C MET A 580 -32.70 -13.04 -19.29
N VAL A 581 -31.83 -13.88 -19.83
CA VAL A 581 -32.12 -14.65 -21.05
C VAL A 581 -31.44 -16.02 -21.03
N ASP A 582 -32.12 -17.05 -21.53
CA ASP A 582 -31.54 -18.35 -21.83
C ASP A 582 -30.76 -18.24 -23.14
N LEU A 583 -29.46 -18.56 -23.14
CA LEU A 583 -28.60 -18.43 -24.31
C LEU A 583 -28.94 -19.42 -25.43
N ARG A 584 -29.81 -20.40 -25.17
CA ARG A 584 -30.36 -21.32 -26.17
C ARG A 584 -31.62 -20.79 -26.86
N THR A 585 -32.11 -19.61 -26.47
CA THR A 585 -33.28 -19.00 -27.12
C THR A 585 -32.98 -18.77 -28.62
N PRO A 586 -33.88 -19.17 -29.54
CA PRO A 586 -33.69 -18.93 -30.96
C PRO A 586 -33.40 -17.45 -31.28
N GLY A 587 -32.47 -17.21 -32.20
CA GLY A 587 -32.00 -15.86 -32.57
C GLY A 587 -30.75 -15.38 -31.81
N ILE A 588 -30.28 -16.13 -30.81
CA ILE A 588 -29.02 -15.85 -30.10
C ILE A 588 -27.86 -16.57 -30.80
N THR A 589 -26.78 -15.84 -31.08
CA THR A 589 -25.51 -16.42 -31.55
C THR A 589 -24.39 -16.01 -30.61
N VAL A 590 -23.67 -16.99 -30.04
CA VAL A 590 -22.47 -16.76 -29.20
C VAL A 590 -21.22 -17.07 -30.03
N ARG A 591 -20.30 -16.12 -30.09
CA ARG A 591 -19.03 -16.24 -30.82
C ARG A 591 -17.84 -15.97 -29.89
N PRO A 592 -16.98 -16.98 -29.61
CA PRO A 592 -15.75 -16.76 -28.86
C PRO A 592 -14.82 -15.75 -29.54
N ILE A 593 -14.10 -14.99 -28.72
CA ILE A 593 -13.05 -14.06 -29.11
C ILE A 593 -11.73 -14.63 -28.60
N ARG A 594 -10.80 -14.87 -29.53
CA ARG A 594 -9.44 -15.25 -29.17
C ARG A 594 -8.66 -14.04 -28.67
N THR A 595 -8.05 -14.15 -27.50
CA THR A 595 -7.27 -13.07 -26.88
C THR A 595 -5.83 -13.05 -27.43
N ILE A 596 -5.05 -12.04 -27.02
CA ILE A 596 -3.61 -11.98 -27.30
C ILE A 596 -2.82 -13.12 -26.63
N ALA A 597 -3.37 -13.74 -25.59
CA ALA A 597 -2.82 -14.92 -24.94
C ALA A 597 -3.11 -16.21 -25.72
N GLY A 598 -3.97 -16.14 -26.74
CA GLY A 598 -4.36 -17.28 -27.57
C GLY A 598 -5.52 -18.12 -27.01
N ASP A 599 -5.98 -17.82 -25.79
CA ASP A 599 -7.17 -18.43 -25.19
C ASP A 599 -8.47 -17.75 -25.66
N GLU A 600 -9.60 -18.38 -25.33
CA GLU A 600 -10.95 -17.93 -25.71
C GLU A 600 -11.74 -17.56 -24.45
N GLU A 601 -11.29 -16.54 -23.73
CA GLU A 601 -11.93 -16.12 -22.47
C GLU A 601 -13.25 -15.35 -22.67
N TYR A 602 -13.42 -14.66 -23.81
CA TYR A 602 -14.54 -13.74 -24.03
C TYR A 602 -15.41 -14.17 -25.22
N CYS A 603 -16.63 -13.66 -25.26
CA CYS A 603 -17.54 -13.82 -26.39
C CYS A 603 -18.14 -12.49 -26.86
N GLU A 604 -18.45 -12.44 -28.15
CA GLU A 604 -19.51 -11.61 -28.71
C GLU A 604 -20.82 -12.39 -28.73
N ILE A 605 -21.92 -11.68 -28.51
CA ILE A 605 -23.26 -12.28 -28.47
C ILE A 605 -24.19 -11.41 -29.30
N PHE A 606 -24.82 -12.01 -30.31
CA PHE A 606 -25.75 -11.35 -31.23
C PHE A 606 -27.18 -11.77 -30.91
N PHE A 607 -28.09 -10.81 -30.98
CA PHE A 607 -29.52 -10.99 -30.75
C PHE A 607 -30.26 -10.53 -32.00
N ASP A 608 -30.94 -11.46 -32.67
CA ASP A 608 -31.79 -11.23 -33.84
C ASP A 608 -33.22 -11.70 -33.55
N ASP A 609 -34.13 -10.74 -33.35
CA ASP A 609 -35.54 -10.95 -32.99
C ASP A 609 -35.78 -11.94 -31.83
N VAL A 610 -34.91 -11.89 -30.82
CA VAL A 610 -34.94 -12.83 -29.69
C VAL A 610 -36.11 -12.52 -28.77
N LYS A 611 -37.00 -13.50 -28.58
CA LYS A 611 -38.17 -13.37 -27.69
C LYS A 611 -37.80 -13.71 -26.26
N VAL A 612 -37.70 -12.69 -25.40
CA VAL A 612 -37.42 -12.84 -23.96
C VAL A 612 -38.70 -12.63 -23.16
N PRO A 613 -39.18 -13.61 -22.38
CA PRO A 613 -40.38 -13.47 -21.56
C PRO A 613 -40.34 -12.25 -20.64
N LYS A 614 -41.46 -11.55 -20.44
CA LYS A 614 -41.52 -10.39 -19.53
C LYS A 614 -41.17 -10.73 -18.08
N GLU A 615 -41.43 -11.96 -17.65
CA GLU A 615 -41.03 -12.46 -16.33
C GLU A 615 -39.52 -12.45 -16.09
N ASN A 616 -38.70 -12.30 -17.14
CA ASN A 616 -37.24 -12.20 -17.02
C ASN A 616 -36.75 -10.75 -16.83
N LEU A 617 -37.64 -9.76 -16.76
CA LEU A 617 -37.31 -8.42 -16.32
C LEU A 617 -37.04 -8.41 -14.83
N VAL A 618 -35.83 -7.98 -14.43
CA VAL A 618 -35.47 -7.86 -13.02
C VAL A 618 -35.75 -6.42 -12.56
N GLY A 619 -36.50 -6.29 -11.47
CA GLY A 619 -36.98 -4.99 -11.01
C GLY A 619 -38.04 -4.40 -11.94
N GLN A 620 -38.05 -3.07 -12.06
CA GLN A 620 -39.02 -2.35 -12.89
C GLN A 620 -38.43 -1.96 -14.25
N LEU A 621 -39.30 -1.79 -15.24
CA LEU A 621 -38.93 -1.25 -16.55
C LEU A 621 -38.19 0.08 -16.36
N ASN A 622 -37.13 0.30 -17.13
CA ASN A 622 -36.28 1.50 -17.12
C ASN A 622 -35.44 1.72 -15.83
N GLN A 623 -35.41 0.77 -14.90
CA GLN A 623 -34.61 0.86 -13.66
C GLN A 623 -33.26 0.10 -13.71
N GLY A 624 -32.84 -0.37 -14.88
CA GLY A 624 -31.62 -1.17 -15.04
C GLY A 624 -30.34 -0.43 -14.65
N TRP A 625 -30.27 0.89 -14.83
CA TRP A 625 -29.10 1.68 -14.39
C TRP A 625 -28.96 1.77 -12.86
N THR A 626 -30.08 1.77 -12.13
CA THR A 626 -30.07 1.73 -10.66
C THR A 626 -29.55 0.37 -10.18
N ILE A 627 -30.03 -0.70 -10.81
CA ILE A 627 -29.62 -2.09 -10.51
C ILE A 627 -28.13 -2.29 -10.82
N SER A 628 -27.64 -1.82 -11.97
CA SER A 628 -26.24 -2.00 -12.37
C SER A 628 -25.26 -1.28 -11.43
N LYS A 629 -25.60 -0.08 -10.94
CA LYS A 629 -24.78 0.63 -9.94
C LYS A 629 -24.64 -0.15 -8.63
N ALA A 630 -25.69 -0.87 -8.21
CA ALA A 630 -25.63 -1.68 -6.99
C ALA A 630 -24.67 -2.87 -7.14
N LEU A 631 -24.58 -3.44 -8.35
CA LEU A 631 -23.68 -4.53 -8.68
C LEU A 631 -22.19 -4.09 -8.68
N LEU A 632 -21.89 -2.93 -9.26
CA LEU A 632 -20.51 -2.41 -9.40
C LEU A 632 -19.85 -1.97 -8.08
N GLY A 633 -20.61 -1.80 -6.99
CA GLY A 633 -20.08 -1.37 -5.70
C GLY A 633 -19.18 -2.42 -5.02
N PHE A 634 -19.46 -3.71 -5.23
CA PHE A 634 -18.78 -4.81 -4.55
C PHE A 634 -17.43 -5.22 -5.19
N GLU A 635 -17.20 -4.92 -6.47
CA GLU A 635 -16.04 -5.39 -7.24
C GLU A 635 -14.70 -4.70 -6.89
N ARG A 636 -14.75 -3.52 -6.25
CA ARG A 636 -13.57 -2.64 -6.13
C ARG A 636 -12.52 -3.15 -5.14
N LEU A 637 -12.94 -3.80 -4.06
CA LEU A 637 -12.00 -4.40 -3.10
C LEU A 637 -11.28 -5.60 -3.73
N PHE A 638 -12.00 -6.44 -4.50
CA PHE A 638 -11.42 -7.58 -5.21
C PHE A 638 -10.35 -7.16 -6.23
N SER A 639 -10.62 -6.09 -7.00
CA SER A 639 -9.67 -5.59 -8.01
C SER A 639 -8.43 -4.93 -7.40
N GLY A 640 -8.44 -4.69 -6.09
CA GLY A 640 -7.36 -4.09 -5.31
C GLY A 640 -6.44 -5.09 -4.61
N ASN A 641 -6.63 -6.40 -4.81
CA ASN A 641 -5.92 -7.44 -4.06
C ASN A 641 -4.41 -7.49 -4.42
N PRO A 642 -3.48 -7.43 -3.44
CA PRO A 642 -2.04 -7.58 -3.68
C PRO A 642 -1.60 -8.94 -4.22
N LYS A 643 -2.43 -9.97 -4.06
CA LYS A 643 -2.06 -11.37 -4.34
C LYS A 643 -1.66 -11.61 -5.79
N HIS A 644 -2.24 -10.89 -6.75
CA HIS A 644 -1.84 -10.98 -8.15
C HIS A 644 -0.35 -10.63 -8.33
N ALA A 645 0.10 -9.51 -7.79
CA ALA A 645 1.50 -9.11 -7.86
C ALA A 645 2.41 -10.01 -7.01
N GLN A 646 1.94 -10.49 -5.86
CA GLN A 646 2.69 -11.43 -5.01
C GLN A 646 2.92 -12.80 -5.70
N ASN A 647 1.92 -13.32 -6.41
CA ASN A 647 2.07 -14.56 -7.15
C ASN A 647 3.10 -14.41 -8.29
N THR A 648 3.07 -13.28 -9.00
CA THR A 648 4.10 -12.95 -10.00
C THR A 648 5.47 -12.78 -9.35
N LEU A 649 5.56 -12.16 -8.16
CA LEU A 649 6.82 -12.06 -7.40
C LEU A 649 7.39 -13.44 -7.05
N ALA A 650 6.54 -14.39 -6.64
CA ALA A 650 6.97 -15.76 -6.37
C ALA A 650 7.50 -16.47 -7.63
N MET A 651 6.99 -16.14 -8.82
CA MET A 651 7.57 -16.61 -10.09
C MET A 651 8.95 -15.98 -10.33
N ILE A 652 9.11 -14.69 -10.04
CA ILE A 652 10.40 -13.99 -10.14
C ILE A 652 11.42 -14.65 -9.21
N ASP A 653 11.06 -14.99 -7.97
CA ASP A 653 11.95 -15.65 -7.01
C ASP A 653 12.51 -16.97 -7.56
N LYS A 654 11.64 -17.78 -8.19
CA LYS A 654 12.03 -19.03 -8.85
C LYS A 654 12.98 -18.78 -10.03
N VAL A 655 12.70 -17.75 -10.83
CA VAL A 655 13.54 -17.38 -11.98
C VAL A 655 14.92 -16.88 -11.52
N ILE A 656 14.99 -16.01 -10.51
CA ILE A 656 16.25 -15.50 -9.93
C ILE A 656 17.17 -16.65 -9.51
N GLY A 657 16.61 -17.64 -8.80
CA GLY A 657 17.38 -18.81 -8.34
C GLY A 657 17.96 -19.65 -9.48
N ALA A 658 17.30 -19.64 -10.63
CA ALA A 658 17.67 -20.40 -11.82
C ALA A 658 18.64 -19.67 -12.76
N THR A 659 18.62 -18.33 -12.79
CA THR A 659 19.39 -17.51 -13.74
C THR A 659 20.64 -16.86 -13.14
N GLY A 660 20.79 -16.87 -11.81
CA GLY A 660 21.91 -16.21 -11.14
C GLY A 660 21.77 -14.68 -11.05
N LEU A 661 20.57 -14.14 -11.31
CA LEU A 661 20.28 -12.69 -11.21
C LEU A 661 20.41 -12.13 -9.79
N ASN A 662 20.56 -13.00 -8.78
CA ASN A 662 20.86 -12.60 -7.41
C ASN A 662 22.17 -11.81 -7.28
N GLU A 663 23.10 -11.98 -8.23
CA GLU A 663 24.37 -11.24 -8.28
C GLU A 663 24.28 -9.92 -9.05
N ASP A 664 23.20 -9.66 -9.79
CA ASP A 664 22.99 -8.42 -10.54
C ASP A 664 22.45 -7.30 -9.63
N PRO A 665 23.25 -6.26 -9.31
CA PRO A 665 22.83 -5.21 -8.39
C PRO A 665 21.73 -4.30 -8.96
N ALA A 666 21.63 -4.16 -10.28
CA ALA A 666 20.61 -3.34 -10.92
C ALA A 666 19.26 -4.05 -10.86
N PHE A 667 19.22 -5.32 -11.29
CA PHE A 667 18.03 -6.15 -11.21
C PHE A 667 17.52 -6.27 -9.76
N MET A 668 18.42 -6.58 -8.81
CA MET A 668 18.03 -6.74 -7.41
C MET A 668 17.54 -5.44 -6.75
N ALA A 669 17.96 -4.28 -7.25
CA ALA A 669 17.42 -2.99 -6.80
C ALA A 669 15.99 -2.76 -7.30
N GLU A 670 15.66 -3.17 -8.54
CA GLU A 670 14.30 -3.12 -9.08
C GLU A 670 13.39 -4.13 -8.38
N TYR A 671 13.89 -5.35 -8.15
CA TYR A 671 13.21 -6.38 -7.37
C TYR A 671 12.87 -5.89 -5.95
N ALA A 672 13.83 -5.29 -5.24
CA ALA A 672 13.59 -4.74 -3.91
C ALA A 672 12.56 -3.59 -3.92
N GLN A 673 12.58 -2.74 -4.95
CA GLN A 673 11.58 -1.69 -5.12
C GLN A 673 10.19 -2.27 -5.37
N LEU A 674 10.06 -3.31 -6.20
CA LEU A 674 8.80 -4.00 -6.44
C LEU A 674 8.26 -4.64 -5.17
N HIS A 675 9.12 -5.29 -4.38
CA HIS A 675 8.73 -5.87 -3.09
C HIS A 675 8.19 -4.81 -2.13
N MET A 676 8.80 -3.61 -2.08
CA MET A 676 8.27 -2.50 -1.28
C MET A 676 6.93 -1.96 -1.83
N ASP A 677 6.78 -1.82 -3.16
CA ASP A 677 5.52 -1.40 -3.80
C ASP A 677 4.35 -2.37 -3.48
N ILE A 678 4.63 -3.69 -3.44
CA ILE A 678 3.66 -4.73 -3.07
C ILE A 678 3.35 -4.70 -1.57
N ALA A 679 4.35 -4.45 -0.72
CA ALA A 679 4.13 -4.29 0.71
C ALA A 679 3.25 -3.06 1.00
N ASP A 680 3.45 -1.94 0.30
CA ASP A 680 2.61 -0.74 0.40
C ASP A 680 1.16 -0.98 -0.03
N LEU A 681 0.97 -1.74 -1.11
CA LEU A 681 -0.36 -2.20 -1.49
C LEU A 681 -1.00 -3.07 -0.41
N SER A 682 -0.22 -3.94 0.23
CA SER A 682 -0.71 -4.82 1.30
C SER A 682 -1.17 -4.02 2.52
N SER A 683 -0.41 -2.99 2.94
CA SER A 683 -0.82 -2.10 4.03
C SER A 683 -2.10 -1.33 3.70
N ALA A 684 -2.22 -0.83 2.47
CA ALA A 684 -3.44 -0.15 2.01
C ALA A 684 -4.64 -1.11 2.01
N TYR A 685 -4.47 -2.31 1.45
CA TYR A 685 -5.50 -3.34 1.40
C TYR A 685 -5.96 -3.76 2.81
N ALA A 686 -5.02 -3.92 3.75
CA ALA A 686 -5.32 -4.23 5.15
C ALA A 686 -6.17 -3.12 5.80
N ALA A 687 -5.81 -1.86 5.61
CA ALA A 687 -6.57 -0.74 6.17
C ALA A 687 -8.01 -0.66 5.65
N PHE A 688 -8.26 -0.91 4.35
CA PHE A 688 -9.61 -1.00 3.81
C PHE A 688 -10.34 -2.26 4.28
N SER A 689 -9.65 -3.38 4.42
CA SER A 689 -10.20 -4.61 4.97
C SER A 689 -10.66 -4.43 6.41
N ASP A 690 -9.95 -3.64 7.22
CA ASP A 690 -10.37 -3.31 8.58
C ASP A 690 -11.65 -2.47 8.63
N ILE A 691 -11.87 -1.56 7.68
CA ILE A 691 -13.15 -0.83 7.53
C ILE A 691 -14.28 -1.84 7.29
N VAL A 692 -14.06 -2.82 6.40
CA VAL A 692 -15.04 -3.86 6.09
C VAL A 692 -15.29 -4.78 7.28
N ARG A 693 -14.25 -5.19 8.03
CA ARG A 693 -14.37 -5.98 9.27
C ARG A 693 -15.21 -5.27 10.33
N ARG A 694 -15.17 -3.93 10.38
CA ARG A 694 -16.01 -3.11 11.26
C ARG A 694 -17.44 -2.86 10.73
N ASN A 695 -17.81 -3.44 9.58
CA ASN A 695 -19.08 -3.21 8.89
C ASN A 695 -19.33 -1.73 8.54
N GLU A 696 -18.27 -0.95 8.33
CA GLU A 696 -18.36 0.44 7.90
C GLU A 696 -18.41 0.54 6.37
N PRO A 697 -19.13 1.51 5.79
CA PRO A 697 -19.17 1.69 4.35
C PRO A 697 -17.79 2.11 3.82
N LEU A 698 -17.33 1.44 2.76
CA LEU A 698 -16.07 1.79 2.11
C LEU A 698 -16.11 3.22 1.55
N PRO A 699 -15.10 4.06 1.86
CA PRO A 699 -15.01 5.41 1.34
C PRO A 699 -14.69 5.44 -0.16
N ALA A 700 -14.96 6.57 -0.81
CA ALA A 700 -14.76 6.72 -2.26
C ALA A 700 -13.31 6.56 -2.72
N ASN A 701 -12.34 6.81 -1.84
CA ASN A 701 -10.91 6.66 -2.16
C ASN A 701 -10.50 5.18 -2.31
N VAL A 702 -11.33 4.19 -1.97
CA VAL A 702 -11.04 2.75 -2.21
C VAL A 702 -10.68 2.43 -3.66
N SER A 703 -11.16 3.24 -4.63
CA SER A 703 -10.79 3.13 -6.05
C SER A 703 -9.28 3.25 -6.30
N LEU A 704 -8.50 3.83 -5.38
CA LEU A 704 -7.05 3.88 -5.48
C LEU A 704 -6.41 2.50 -5.50
N LEU A 705 -7.01 1.51 -4.81
CA LEU A 705 -6.45 0.16 -4.73
C LEU A 705 -6.41 -0.47 -6.11
N LYS A 706 -7.47 -0.28 -6.91
CA LYS A 706 -7.54 -0.82 -8.28
C LYS A 706 -6.40 -0.26 -9.14
N ILE A 707 -6.18 1.05 -9.08
CA ILE A 707 -5.12 1.70 -9.86
C ILE A 707 -3.76 1.15 -9.45
N TRP A 708 -3.45 1.19 -8.15
CA TRP A 708 -2.15 0.75 -7.64
C TRP A 708 -1.91 -0.74 -7.87
N ALA A 709 -2.89 -1.59 -7.58
CA ALA A 709 -2.78 -3.05 -7.73
C ALA A 709 -2.53 -3.46 -9.17
N THR A 710 -3.29 -2.90 -10.12
CA THR A 710 -3.16 -3.26 -11.53
C THR A 710 -1.86 -2.76 -12.16
N GLU A 711 -1.41 -1.55 -11.79
CA GLU A 711 -0.12 -1.01 -12.25
C GLU A 711 1.07 -1.72 -11.59
N THR A 712 0.94 -2.15 -10.33
CA THR A 712 1.97 -2.94 -9.64
C THR A 712 2.07 -4.35 -10.21
N HIS A 713 0.94 -4.96 -10.55
CA HIS A 713 0.92 -6.26 -11.23
C HIS A 713 1.61 -6.17 -12.60
N GLU A 714 1.37 -5.12 -13.39
CA GLU A 714 2.08 -4.92 -14.66
C GLU A 714 3.60 -4.78 -14.45
N LYS A 715 4.04 -3.98 -13.48
CA LYS A 715 5.48 -3.85 -13.15
C LYS A 715 6.09 -5.20 -12.76
N ALA A 716 5.39 -5.99 -11.94
CA ALA A 716 5.83 -7.33 -11.57
C ALA A 716 5.97 -8.23 -12.80
N SER A 717 4.98 -8.20 -13.69
CA SER A 717 4.99 -9.00 -14.91
C SER A 717 6.11 -8.58 -15.87
N LEU A 718 6.38 -7.29 -16.01
CA LEU A 718 7.50 -6.80 -16.83
C LEU A 718 8.86 -7.23 -16.25
N LEU A 719 9.02 -7.15 -14.92
CA LEU A 719 10.25 -7.61 -14.27
C LEU A 719 10.42 -9.13 -14.38
N LEU A 720 9.33 -9.91 -14.36
CA LEU A 720 9.37 -11.36 -14.62
C LEU A 720 9.87 -11.67 -16.04
N LEU A 721 9.39 -10.94 -17.04
CA LEU A 721 9.85 -11.12 -18.41
C LEU A 721 11.32 -10.70 -18.58
N ASP A 722 11.74 -9.60 -17.94
CA ASP A 722 13.15 -9.19 -17.92
C ASP A 722 14.03 -10.27 -17.27
N ALA A 723 13.59 -10.81 -16.12
CA ALA A 723 14.28 -11.87 -15.41
C ALA A 723 14.42 -13.16 -16.23
N ALA A 724 13.44 -13.43 -17.09
CA ALA A 724 13.41 -14.61 -17.95
C ALA A 724 14.24 -14.47 -19.23
N GLY A 725 14.81 -13.31 -19.55
CA GLY A 725 15.70 -13.12 -20.70
C GLY A 725 15.03 -13.49 -22.04
N GLU A 726 15.78 -14.14 -22.94
CA GLU A 726 15.29 -14.53 -24.27
C GLU A 726 14.09 -15.50 -24.22
N GLN A 727 13.96 -16.25 -23.13
CA GLN A 727 12.91 -17.24 -22.90
C GLN A 727 11.54 -16.56 -22.74
N ALA A 728 11.51 -15.29 -22.30
CA ALA A 728 10.31 -14.46 -22.29
C ALA A 728 9.67 -14.32 -23.69
N GLY A 729 10.46 -14.48 -24.76
CA GLY A 729 10.00 -14.46 -26.15
C GLY A 729 9.58 -15.81 -26.73
N THR A 730 9.61 -16.89 -25.93
CA THR A 730 9.27 -18.25 -26.38
C THR A 730 7.86 -18.66 -25.97
N ALA A 731 7.25 -19.60 -26.71
CA ALA A 731 5.91 -20.11 -26.44
C ALA A 731 5.91 -21.65 -26.39
N GLY A 732 5.02 -22.24 -25.58
CA GLY A 732 4.88 -23.68 -25.40
C GLY A 732 5.49 -24.17 -24.09
N ALA A 733 5.12 -25.39 -23.69
CA ALA A 733 5.48 -26.04 -22.42
C ALA A 733 6.97 -26.44 -22.27
N ALA A 734 7.89 -25.77 -22.97
CA ALA A 734 9.31 -25.91 -22.68
C ALA A 734 9.52 -25.46 -21.22
N ALA A 735 10.00 -26.37 -20.36
CA ALA A 735 10.25 -26.02 -18.97
C ALA A 735 11.29 -24.90 -18.91
N PHE A 736 11.08 -23.92 -18.02
CA PHE A 736 12.15 -23.03 -17.63
C PHE A 736 13.30 -23.89 -17.09
N LEU A 737 14.47 -23.80 -17.73
CA LEU A 737 15.66 -24.67 -17.62
C LEU A 737 15.62 -25.98 -18.43
N ALA A 738 16.26 -25.93 -19.59
CA ALA A 738 16.97 -27.06 -20.17
C ALA A 738 18.19 -27.44 -19.30
N THR A 739 17.95 -27.98 -18.10
CA THR A 739 18.91 -28.81 -17.36
C THR A 739 18.17 -30.09 -17.01
N GLY A 740 18.25 -31.06 -17.90
CA GLY A 740 17.28 -32.15 -18.00
C GLY A 740 16.98 -32.88 -16.69
N GLN A 741 15.73 -32.77 -16.22
CA GLN A 741 14.82 -33.87 -15.88
C GLN A 741 13.53 -33.29 -15.24
N GLY A 742 12.38 -33.52 -15.88
CA GLY A 742 11.06 -33.47 -15.21
C GLY A 742 10.35 -32.10 -15.11
N GLN A 743 9.01 -32.16 -15.04
CA GLN A 743 8.09 -31.03 -14.75
C GLN A 743 8.06 -30.64 -13.26
N VAL A 744 8.98 -31.20 -12.47
CA VAL A 744 9.09 -31.04 -11.01
C VAL A 744 10.57 -31.07 -10.66
N ASP A 745 10.99 -30.20 -9.74
CA ASP A 745 12.32 -30.27 -9.17
C ASP A 745 12.49 -31.47 -8.20
N GLU A 746 13.69 -31.65 -7.63
CA GLU A 746 14.00 -32.75 -6.70
C GLU A 746 13.13 -32.74 -5.42
N THR A 747 12.40 -31.66 -5.15
CA THR A 747 11.50 -31.49 -4.00
C THR A 747 10.03 -31.74 -4.34
N GLY A 748 9.71 -31.96 -5.62
CA GLY A 748 8.34 -32.15 -6.10
C GLY A 748 7.60 -30.84 -6.34
N GLU A 749 8.27 -29.68 -6.35
CA GLU A 749 7.64 -28.40 -6.68
C GLU A 749 7.56 -28.18 -8.20
N GLN A 750 6.45 -27.60 -8.65
CA GLN A 750 6.24 -27.29 -10.07
C GLN A 750 7.31 -26.30 -10.58
N VAL A 751 7.98 -26.71 -11.65
CA VAL A 751 8.83 -25.87 -12.48
C VAL A 751 7.95 -24.80 -13.14
N VAL A 752 8.37 -23.54 -13.11
CA VAL A 752 7.69 -22.47 -13.87
C VAL A 752 7.71 -22.89 -15.34
N THR A 753 6.56 -23.12 -15.94
CA THR A 753 6.51 -23.46 -17.37
C THR A 753 6.66 -22.18 -18.19
N VAL A 754 7.28 -22.26 -19.37
CA VAL A 754 7.37 -21.10 -20.28
C VAL A 754 5.98 -20.53 -20.61
N ASP A 755 4.93 -21.36 -20.61
CA ASP A 755 3.54 -20.95 -20.82
C ASP A 755 2.99 -19.99 -19.72
N ASP A 756 3.66 -19.90 -18.57
CA ASP A 756 3.26 -19.03 -17.45
C ASP A 756 3.97 -17.68 -17.42
N LEU A 757 4.98 -17.44 -18.26
CA LEU A 757 5.79 -16.23 -18.16
C LEU A 757 5.07 -14.98 -18.68
N GLN A 758 4.37 -15.08 -19.81
CA GLN A 758 3.68 -13.93 -20.42
C GLN A 758 2.26 -13.72 -19.89
N MET A 759 1.63 -14.77 -19.36
CA MET A 759 0.25 -14.71 -18.85
C MET A 759 0.04 -13.63 -17.77
N PRO A 760 0.93 -13.46 -16.78
CA PRO A 760 0.84 -12.34 -15.83
C PRO A 760 0.78 -10.97 -16.51
N LEU A 761 1.53 -10.75 -17.61
CA LEU A 761 1.50 -9.48 -18.33
C LEU A 761 0.18 -9.28 -19.08
N TYR A 762 -0.32 -10.33 -19.76
CA TYR A 762 -1.61 -10.26 -20.46
C TYR A 762 -2.77 -10.00 -19.49
N ASN A 763 -2.77 -10.68 -18.35
CA ASN A 763 -3.74 -10.47 -17.28
C ASN A 763 -3.64 -9.06 -16.68
N ALA A 764 -2.43 -8.54 -16.44
CA ALA A 764 -2.22 -7.19 -15.94
C ALA A 764 -2.72 -6.13 -16.94
N ALA A 765 -2.48 -6.33 -18.24
CA ALA A 765 -2.96 -5.44 -19.29
C ALA A 765 -4.48 -5.37 -19.32
N ALA A 766 -5.17 -6.52 -19.22
CA ALA A 766 -6.63 -6.58 -19.14
C ALA A 766 -7.18 -5.90 -17.86
N ALA A 767 -6.53 -6.12 -16.71
CA ALA A 767 -6.98 -5.60 -15.41
C ALA A 767 -7.00 -4.07 -15.32
N LYS A 768 -6.14 -3.38 -16.07
CA LYS A 768 -6.19 -1.91 -16.18
C LYS A 768 -7.44 -1.40 -16.91
N ILE A 769 -8.11 -2.25 -17.69
CA ILE A 769 -9.26 -1.90 -18.56
C ILE A 769 -10.60 -2.32 -17.94
N PHE A 770 -10.74 -3.59 -17.55
CA PHE A 770 -12.02 -4.11 -17.06
C PHE A 770 -12.40 -3.55 -15.68
N SER A 771 -13.69 -3.68 -15.31
CA SER A 771 -14.28 -3.06 -14.11
C SER A 771 -14.00 -1.55 -14.00
N GLY A 772 -13.97 -0.87 -15.16
CA GLY A 772 -13.68 0.55 -15.31
C GLY A 772 -12.19 0.83 -15.44
N THR A 773 -11.80 1.36 -16.59
CA THR A 773 -10.40 1.67 -16.91
C THR A 773 -9.78 2.62 -15.90
N ASN A 774 -8.45 2.54 -15.71
CA ASN A 774 -7.75 3.35 -14.71
C ASN A 774 -7.97 4.87 -14.91
N GLU A 775 -8.16 5.34 -16.15
CA GLU A 775 -8.49 6.74 -16.46
C GLU A 775 -9.86 7.16 -15.90
N ILE A 776 -10.84 6.26 -15.93
CA ILE A 776 -12.17 6.50 -15.35
C ILE A 776 -12.08 6.47 -13.83
N GLN A 777 -11.30 5.56 -13.24
CA GLN A 777 -11.04 5.58 -11.79
C GLN A 777 -10.36 6.89 -11.37
N ARG A 778 -9.39 7.39 -12.14
CA ARG A 778 -8.77 8.70 -11.93
C ARG A 778 -9.80 9.83 -12.05
N ASN A 779 -10.70 9.80 -13.03
CA ASN A 779 -11.79 10.79 -13.12
C ASN A 779 -12.72 10.76 -11.89
N ILE A 780 -13.03 9.56 -11.37
CA ILE A 780 -13.83 9.39 -10.16
C ILE A 780 -13.12 10.01 -8.96
N LEU A 781 -11.83 9.70 -8.75
CA LEU A 781 -11.04 10.26 -7.66
C LEU A 781 -10.90 11.78 -7.78
N ALA A 782 -10.60 12.29 -8.97
CA ALA A 782 -10.49 13.73 -9.22
C ALA A 782 -11.78 14.48 -8.88
N LYS A 783 -12.94 13.92 -9.24
CA LYS A 783 -14.25 14.54 -9.00
C LYS A 783 -14.73 14.35 -7.55
N VAL A 784 -14.71 13.12 -7.05
CA VAL A 784 -15.37 12.75 -5.79
C VAL A 784 -14.47 13.00 -4.58
N VAL A 785 -13.16 12.77 -4.72
CA VAL A 785 -12.20 12.91 -3.61
C VAL A 785 -11.53 14.27 -3.64
N LEU A 786 -11.04 14.72 -4.80
CA LEU A 786 -10.31 15.99 -4.91
C LEU A 786 -11.22 17.21 -5.16
N ALA A 787 -12.50 16.98 -5.49
CA ALA A 787 -13.46 18.02 -5.83
C ALA A 787 -12.95 18.98 -6.92
N LEU A 788 -12.21 18.46 -7.91
CA LEU A 788 -11.73 19.25 -9.04
C LEU A 788 -12.89 19.56 -10.01
N PRO A 789 -12.90 20.75 -10.64
CA PRO A 789 -13.97 21.14 -11.54
C PRO A 789 -14.03 20.23 -12.76
N VAL A 790 -15.22 19.83 -13.16
CA VAL A 790 -15.45 19.06 -14.39
C VAL A 790 -15.77 20.02 -15.51
N SER A 791 -15.18 19.81 -16.69
CA SER A 791 -15.44 20.61 -17.89
C SER A 791 -16.82 20.35 -18.49
#